data_AF-A0A1I1ZP68-F1
#
_entry.id   AF-A0A1I1ZP68-F1
#
_cell.length_a   1.000
_cell.length_b   1.000
_cell.length_c   1.000
_cell.angle_alpha   90.00
_cell.angle_beta   90.00
_cell.angle_gamma   90.00
#
_symmetry.space_group_name_H-M   'P 1'
#
loop_
_entity.id
_entity.type
_entity.pdbx_description
1 polymer ?
#
loop_
_entity_poly.entity_id
_entity_poly.type
_entity_poly.pdbx_seq_one_letter_code
_entity_poly.pdbx_strand_id
1 'polypeptide(L)'
;MTELSRRKFVSLSAGAAAVGAVGAAGVQDSAAADAVRPAPEAAPAATGTLADARHIVILMQENRSFDHYFGTLKGVRGFADRAAIQLPGGYSVFNQPNGSGRQYPWQFSATEPAGGADPERLAQCNGDLDHSWSTQHQAWNGGRLDSWVAAKGNVRTLGHLTRDDIPFHFALADNWTVCDAYHASGLTATGPNRTFLWSGKISDASKDGGDESGLTWQTYAEALESAGVSWKVYQASDNYGDNGLAYFKQFTSAPAGSPLRTKGMSTVPKGTTKPGDVAADIADAIAADVRAGTLPQVSWIVPNQDYSEHPYATPANGAHFVHLVLQALNADPAVFDSTIVFLNYDENDGFFDHVPPPAAPAGTDGEFLGGTNTGLGFRVPMIAISPWSRGGWVNSQTADHTSVLRFLEKWTAAIGKPAACPNISAWRRKVCGDLTGVFDFAHPVFGLPALPDTSTGIALVTCAGLPNPAPVANALPAQESGTRHARALPYQPVADLNRIEYGSGGVQKVWLSFANSGTAATHLAAYANAHRGGGPWQYTLDAGSTAEDFFNVGTGYGAGAYDLSVVGPNRFLRRFQGDTGKPGKDLTVTVRYAVDPGSGTLAVRFVLANAGTAALPVTITAGQYRSDGPWHYTVPAGGSVTDYFNAVLYNGGWYDLTVSTTADTTWSQRFTGHVETGAPSVSG
;
A
#
# COMPACT_ATOMS: atom_id res chain seq x y z
N MET A 1 26.68 53.94 -13.36
CA MET A 1 26.67 55.36 -13.76
C MET A 1 25.89 55.47 -15.07
N THR A 2 24.82 56.28 -15.06
CA THR A 2 24.14 57.00 -16.18
C THR A 2 23.83 56.21 -17.46
N GLU A 3 22.56 55.87 -17.71
CA GLU A 3 21.58 56.66 -18.51
C GLU A 3 22.03 56.95 -19.95
N LEU A 4 21.26 56.50 -20.94
CA LEU A 4 21.13 57.18 -22.23
C LEU A 4 19.73 56.99 -22.83
N SER A 5 19.14 58.13 -23.18
CA SER A 5 17.76 58.36 -23.61
C SER A 5 17.66 58.47 -25.15
N ARG A 6 16.53 57.98 -25.68
CA ARG A 6 15.71 58.45 -26.83
C ARG A 6 16.31 59.43 -27.86
N ARG A 7 16.19 59.11 -29.17
CA ARG A 7 15.28 59.75 -30.17
C ARG A 7 15.67 59.49 -31.66
N LYS A 8 14.61 59.54 -32.52
CA LYS A 8 14.54 59.70 -34.01
C LYS A 8 14.62 58.38 -34.81
N PHE A 9 13.85 58.14 -35.90
CA PHE A 9 13.19 59.05 -36.85
C PHE A 9 12.06 58.32 -37.64
N VAL A 10 11.16 59.11 -38.23
CA VAL A 10 9.96 58.76 -39.03
C VAL A 10 10.30 58.75 -40.53
N SER A 11 9.66 57.90 -41.36
CA SER A 11 9.05 58.30 -42.66
C SER A 11 8.44 57.15 -43.49
N LEU A 12 7.14 57.23 -43.79
CA LEU A 12 6.46 57.33 -45.11
C LEU A 12 6.43 56.03 -45.98
N SER A 13 5.40 55.66 -46.76
CA SER A 13 4.01 56.05 -47.05
C SER A 13 3.56 55.23 -48.29
N ALA A 14 2.33 54.71 -48.40
CA ALA A 14 1.28 55.07 -49.39
C ALA A 14 0.40 53.81 -49.61
N GLY A 15 -0.89 53.78 -49.94
CA GLY A 15 -1.99 54.70 -50.28
C GLY A 15 -3.11 53.79 -50.87
N ALA A 16 -4.39 53.92 -50.53
CA ALA A 16 -5.41 54.65 -51.32
C ALA A 16 -6.81 54.51 -50.66
N ALA A 17 -7.70 55.45 -51.00
CA ALA A 17 -8.90 55.86 -50.27
C ALA A 17 -10.24 55.35 -50.86
N ALA A 18 -11.32 55.40 -50.04
CA ALA A 18 -12.65 55.92 -50.44
C ALA A 18 -13.62 56.10 -49.23
N VAL A 19 -13.98 57.38 -48.96
CA VAL A 19 -15.26 58.01 -48.53
C VAL A 19 -16.42 57.11 -48.06
N GLY A 20 -17.22 57.35 -47.00
CA GLY A 20 -17.36 58.45 -46.03
C GLY A 20 -18.77 58.36 -45.37
N ALA A 21 -18.91 58.77 -44.11
CA ALA A 21 -20.12 59.35 -43.50
C ALA A 21 -19.86 59.69 -42.02
N VAL A 22 -20.16 60.93 -41.65
CA VAL A 22 -19.92 61.55 -40.34
C VAL A 22 -21.05 61.16 -39.37
N GLY A 23 -20.70 60.58 -38.23
CA GLY A 23 -21.60 60.36 -37.10
C GLY A 23 -20.85 60.66 -35.80
N ALA A 24 -21.25 61.74 -35.13
CA ALA A 24 -20.70 62.16 -33.86
C ALA A 24 -21.09 61.17 -32.74
N ALA A 25 -20.10 60.65 -32.02
CA ALA A 25 -20.32 60.01 -30.72
C ALA A 25 -19.08 60.20 -29.85
N GLY A 26 -19.33 60.55 -28.59
CA GLY A 26 -18.38 61.13 -27.66
C GLY A 26 -17.21 60.23 -27.23
N VAL A 27 -16.22 60.92 -26.68
CA VAL A 27 -15.10 60.37 -25.92
C VAL A 27 -15.68 59.54 -24.75
N GLN A 28 -15.46 58.22 -24.78
CA GLN A 28 -15.55 57.40 -23.58
C GLN A 28 -14.15 56.90 -23.24
N ASP A 29 -13.66 57.45 -22.13
CA ASP A 29 -12.51 56.99 -21.36
C ASP A 29 -12.82 55.55 -20.88
N SER A 30 -12.18 54.53 -21.45
CA SER A 30 -12.24 53.18 -20.89
C SER A 30 -11.16 53.04 -19.83
N ALA A 31 -11.46 53.55 -18.64
CA ALA A 31 -10.80 53.14 -17.41
C ALA A 31 -10.96 51.61 -17.27
N ALA A 32 -9.83 50.92 -17.09
CA ALA A 32 -9.80 49.51 -16.74
C ALA A 32 -10.57 49.33 -15.43
N ALA A 33 -11.69 48.61 -15.49
CA ALA A 33 -12.38 48.17 -14.29
C ALA A 33 -11.53 47.08 -13.64
N ASP A 34 -10.84 47.42 -12.55
CA ASP A 34 -10.37 46.45 -11.58
C ASP A 34 -11.60 45.67 -11.09
N ALA A 35 -11.73 44.43 -11.56
CA ALA A 35 -12.74 43.51 -11.05
C ALA A 35 -12.42 43.24 -9.58
N VAL A 36 -13.21 43.87 -8.69
CA VAL A 36 -13.21 43.59 -7.26
C VAL A 36 -13.49 42.10 -7.09
N ARG A 37 -12.47 41.35 -6.66
CA ARG A 37 -12.63 39.96 -6.20
C ARG A 37 -13.69 39.95 -5.10
N PRO A 38 -14.70 39.07 -5.14
CA PRO A 38 -15.51 38.81 -3.95
C PRO A 38 -14.53 38.44 -2.82
N ALA A 39 -14.70 39.05 -1.65
CA ALA A 39 -13.95 38.61 -0.48
C ALA A 39 -14.20 37.11 -0.31
N PRO A 40 -13.16 36.29 -0.08
CA PRO A 40 -13.36 34.86 0.17
C PRO A 40 -14.34 34.74 1.32
N GLU A 41 -15.43 34.00 1.10
CA GLU A 41 -16.38 33.66 2.14
C GLU A 41 -15.58 33.06 3.30
N ALA A 42 -15.79 33.57 4.52
CA ALA A 42 -15.03 33.14 5.68
C ALA A 42 -15.08 31.61 5.74
N ALA A 43 -13.92 30.97 5.74
CA ALA A 43 -13.83 29.53 5.82
C ALA A 43 -14.68 29.05 7.01
N PRO A 44 -15.64 28.12 6.81
CA PRO A 44 -16.36 27.55 7.93
C PRO A 44 -15.36 27.01 8.96
N ALA A 45 -15.68 27.16 10.24
CA ALA A 45 -14.82 26.66 11.32
C ALA A 45 -14.55 25.16 11.13
N ALA A 46 -13.30 24.74 11.35
CA ALA A 46 -12.93 23.34 11.25
C ALA A 46 -13.81 22.48 12.17
N THR A 47 -14.36 21.40 11.61
CA THR A 47 -15.28 20.49 12.30
C THR A 47 -14.55 19.36 13.04
N GLY A 48 -13.27 19.14 12.73
CA GLY A 48 -12.51 17.98 13.18
C GLY A 48 -12.90 16.70 12.44
N THR A 49 -13.45 16.82 11.23
CA THR A 49 -14.01 15.67 10.48
C THR A 49 -13.49 15.61 9.04
N LEU A 50 -13.79 14.51 8.36
CA LEU A 50 -13.45 14.28 6.96
C LEU A 50 -13.94 15.42 6.03
N ALA A 51 -15.03 16.12 6.38
CA ALA A 51 -15.56 17.23 5.59
C ALA A 51 -14.64 18.48 5.57
N ASP A 52 -13.64 18.54 6.45
CA ASP A 52 -12.66 19.64 6.48
C ASP A 52 -11.67 19.59 5.31
N ALA A 53 -11.49 18.41 4.69
CA ALA A 53 -10.71 18.28 3.46
C ALA A 53 -11.47 18.89 2.28
N ARG A 54 -10.84 19.85 1.59
CA ARG A 54 -11.42 20.57 0.44
C ARG A 54 -10.98 19.99 -0.90
N HIS A 55 -9.76 19.46 -0.94
CA HIS A 55 -9.15 18.93 -2.15
C HIS A 55 -8.55 17.55 -1.87
N ILE A 56 -8.86 16.59 -2.74
CA ILE A 56 -8.22 15.27 -2.76
C ILE A 56 -7.38 15.17 -4.04
N VAL A 57 -6.08 14.97 -3.87
CA VAL A 57 -5.11 14.87 -4.95
C VAL A 57 -4.59 13.45 -5.00
N ILE A 58 -4.55 12.85 -6.18
CA ILE A 58 -4.12 11.47 -6.40
C ILE A 58 -2.96 11.52 -7.39
N LEU A 59 -1.78 11.10 -6.91
CA LEU A 59 -0.56 11.00 -7.70
C LEU A 59 -0.08 9.55 -7.62
N MET A 60 -0.22 8.84 -8.73
CA MET A 60 0.25 7.46 -8.87
C MET A 60 1.53 7.45 -9.70
N GLN A 61 2.61 7.00 -9.08
CA GLN A 61 3.90 6.73 -9.72
C GLN A 61 3.98 5.27 -10.18
N GLU A 62 5.10 4.93 -10.81
CA GLU A 62 5.50 3.66 -11.39
C GLU A 62 6.87 3.23 -10.83
N ASN A 63 7.36 2.03 -11.07
CA ASN A 63 6.75 0.81 -10.52
C ASN A 63 7.66 0.40 -9.35
N ARG A 64 7.16 0.20 -8.12
CA ARG A 64 8.02 -0.06 -6.95
C ARG A 64 7.33 -0.96 -5.93
N SER A 65 8.04 -1.99 -5.46
CA SER A 65 7.57 -2.78 -4.31
C SER A 65 7.75 -1.99 -3.00
N PHE A 66 6.94 -2.31 -1.99
CA PHE A 66 7.10 -1.70 -0.67
C PHE A 66 8.46 -2.03 -0.05
N ASP A 67 8.88 -3.30 -0.04
CA ASP A 67 10.18 -3.69 0.51
C ASP A 67 11.38 -3.08 -0.25
N HIS A 68 11.23 -2.84 -1.55
CA HIS A 68 12.27 -2.21 -2.36
C HIS A 68 12.56 -0.77 -1.91
N TYR A 69 11.54 0.01 -1.52
CA TYR A 69 11.73 1.37 -1.00
C TYR A 69 11.85 1.42 0.52
N PHE A 70 11.00 0.72 1.24
CA PHE A 70 10.79 0.91 2.67
C PHE A 70 11.03 -0.36 3.51
N GLY A 71 11.57 -1.43 2.92
CA GLY A 71 11.92 -2.64 3.66
C GLY A 71 12.92 -2.37 4.81
N THR A 72 13.75 -1.34 4.68
CA THR A 72 14.70 -0.91 5.71
C THR A 72 14.15 0.16 6.68
N LEU A 73 12.98 0.76 6.40
CA LEU A 73 12.42 1.84 7.23
C LEU A 73 12.05 1.36 8.63
N LYS A 74 12.38 2.09 9.70
CA LYS A 74 12.01 1.66 11.06
C LYS A 74 10.49 1.62 11.24
N GLY A 75 10.00 0.69 12.06
CA GLY A 75 8.60 0.64 12.48
C GLY A 75 7.58 0.36 11.37
N VAL A 76 7.99 -0.19 10.22
CA VAL A 76 7.09 -0.80 9.23
C VAL A 76 7.29 -2.30 9.21
N ARG A 77 6.35 -3.03 8.60
CA ARG A 77 6.51 -4.44 8.25
C ARG A 77 7.48 -4.58 7.08
N GLY A 78 8.78 -4.57 7.38
CA GLY A 78 9.90 -4.69 6.41
C GLY A 78 10.80 -5.89 6.70
N PHE A 79 12.11 -5.76 6.49
CA PHE A 79 13.08 -6.86 6.61
C PHE A 79 13.23 -7.45 8.03
N ALA A 80 12.74 -6.75 9.06
CA ALA A 80 12.65 -7.26 10.42
C ALA A 80 11.28 -7.89 10.75
N ASP A 81 10.40 -8.15 9.76
CA ASP A 81 9.12 -8.82 10.02
C ASP A 81 9.32 -10.25 10.57
N ARG A 82 8.91 -10.42 11.83
CA ARG A 82 9.06 -11.67 12.58
C ARG A 82 7.86 -12.61 12.44
N ALA A 83 6.82 -12.15 11.76
CA ALA A 83 5.62 -12.89 11.40
C ALA A 83 5.59 -13.28 9.90
N ALA A 84 6.72 -13.11 9.20
CA ALA A 84 6.87 -13.51 7.81
C ALA A 84 6.72 -15.04 7.64
N ILE A 85 6.21 -15.47 6.47
CA ILE A 85 6.03 -16.89 6.16
C ILE A 85 7.38 -17.62 6.07
N GLN A 86 7.34 -18.95 6.21
CA GLN A 86 8.49 -19.81 5.94
C GLN A 86 8.34 -20.47 4.58
N LEU A 87 9.46 -20.57 3.86
CA LEU A 87 9.56 -21.33 2.63
C LEU A 87 9.82 -22.81 2.95
N PRO A 88 9.55 -23.74 2.01
CA PRO A 88 9.86 -25.15 2.17
C PRO A 88 11.30 -25.39 2.62
N GLY A 89 11.49 -26.27 3.61
CA GLY A 89 12.79 -26.53 4.24
C GLY A 89 13.12 -25.62 5.43
N GLY A 90 12.17 -24.79 5.88
CA GLY A 90 12.32 -23.95 7.08
C GLY A 90 13.09 -22.65 6.82
N TYR A 91 13.29 -22.28 5.57
CA TYR A 91 13.97 -21.04 5.20
C TYR A 91 13.06 -19.83 5.42
N SER A 92 13.67 -18.69 5.76
CA SER A 92 12.98 -17.41 5.72
C SER A 92 12.50 -17.10 4.30
N VAL A 93 11.33 -16.45 4.17
CA VAL A 93 10.86 -15.88 2.89
C VAL A 93 11.86 -14.90 2.28
N PHE A 94 12.71 -14.25 3.07
CA PHE A 94 13.77 -13.41 2.53
C PHE A 94 14.87 -14.23 1.84
N ASN A 95 15.07 -15.50 2.18
CA ASN A 95 16.11 -16.33 1.57
C ASN A 95 15.57 -17.03 0.30
N GLN A 96 15.50 -16.30 -0.80
CA GLN A 96 14.83 -16.75 -2.03
C GLN A 96 15.66 -17.80 -2.80
N PRO A 97 15.04 -18.87 -3.34
CA PRO A 97 15.74 -19.79 -4.24
C PRO A 97 16.28 -19.07 -5.47
N ASN A 98 17.52 -19.39 -5.85
CA ASN A 98 18.20 -18.85 -7.02
C ASN A 98 19.00 -19.97 -7.72
N GLY A 99 18.34 -20.71 -8.61
CA GLY A 99 18.91 -21.92 -9.21
C GLY A 99 19.20 -22.99 -8.16
N SER A 100 20.46 -23.44 -8.08
CA SER A 100 20.91 -24.38 -7.04
C SER A 100 21.28 -23.71 -5.70
N GLY A 101 21.32 -22.36 -5.67
CA GLY A 101 21.64 -21.57 -4.49
C GLY A 101 20.44 -20.81 -3.92
N ARG A 102 20.73 -19.86 -3.03
CA ARG A 102 19.72 -18.93 -2.49
C ARG A 102 20.30 -17.54 -2.32
N GLN A 103 19.44 -16.53 -2.34
CA GLN A 103 19.83 -15.12 -2.27
C GLN A 103 18.88 -14.36 -1.34
N TYR A 104 19.44 -13.58 -0.43
CA TYR A 104 18.73 -12.58 0.38
C TYR A 104 18.54 -11.28 -0.40
N PRO A 105 17.57 -10.42 -0.01
CA PRO A 105 17.53 -9.05 -0.47
C PRO A 105 18.86 -8.34 -0.22
N TRP A 106 19.16 -7.35 -1.05
CA TRP A 106 20.47 -6.70 -1.02
C TRP A 106 20.37 -5.23 -1.47
N GLN A 107 21.21 -4.39 -0.89
CA GLN A 107 21.22 -2.95 -1.15
C GLN A 107 21.82 -2.64 -2.51
N PHE A 108 21.12 -1.87 -3.35
CA PHE A 108 21.62 -1.53 -4.67
C PHE A 108 22.88 -0.68 -4.66
N SER A 109 22.99 0.32 -3.79
CA SER A 109 24.20 1.15 -3.67
C SER A 109 25.38 0.44 -3.00
N ALA A 110 25.21 -0.81 -2.56
CA ALA A 110 26.33 -1.67 -2.19
C ALA A 110 26.99 -2.34 -3.41
N THR A 111 26.45 -2.16 -4.62
CA THR A 111 27.07 -2.65 -5.86
C THR A 111 28.46 -2.05 -6.08
N GLU A 112 29.33 -2.78 -6.76
CA GLU A 112 30.61 -2.21 -7.22
C GLU A 112 30.37 -1.16 -8.32
N PRO A 113 31.21 -0.10 -8.41
CA PRO A 113 31.17 0.85 -9.52
C PRO A 113 31.34 0.15 -10.87
N ALA A 114 30.53 0.52 -11.86
CA ALA A 114 30.52 -0.13 -13.18
C ALA A 114 30.01 0.82 -14.28
N GLY A 115 30.43 0.59 -15.52
CA GLY A 115 29.99 1.41 -16.66
C GLY A 115 30.33 2.90 -16.57
N GLY A 116 31.33 3.27 -15.77
CA GLY A 116 31.70 4.66 -15.51
C GLY A 116 30.79 5.41 -14.54
N ALA A 117 29.88 4.70 -13.85
CA ALA A 117 29.02 5.24 -12.81
C ALA A 117 29.42 4.73 -11.42
N ASP A 118 29.23 5.58 -10.41
CA ASP A 118 29.35 5.21 -9.01
C ASP A 118 28.12 4.39 -8.53
N PRO A 119 28.20 3.74 -7.36
CA PRO A 119 27.12 2.88 -6.87
C PRO A 119 25.81 3.63 -6.62
N GLU A 120 25.86 4.90 -6.22
CA GLU A 120 24.67 5.73 -5.98
C GLU A 120 23.90 5.96 -7.29
N ARG A 121 24.60 6.33 -8.37
CA ARG A 121 24.01 6.46 -9.69
C ARG A 121 23.45 5.14 -10.21
N LEU A 122 24.16 4.03 -9.99
CA LEU A 122 23.67 2.71 -10.39
C LEU A 122 22.42 2.29 -9.61
N ALA A 123 22.32 2.64 -8.34
CA ALA A 123 21.13 2.37 -7.53
C ALA A 123 19.89 3.11 -8.03
N GLN A 124 20.06 4.34 -8.52
CA GLN A 124 19.01 5.10 -9.21
C GLN A 124 18.65 4.49 -10.58
N CYS A 125 19.65 3.95 -11.30
CA CYS A 125 19.51 3.34 -12.62
C CYS A 125 19.38 1.82 -12.54
N ASN A 126 18.32 1.38 -11.87
CA ASN A 126 18.13 -0.02 -11.53
C ASN A 126 17.42 -0.87 -12.60
N GLY A 127 16.79 -0.24 -13.60
CA GLY A 127 16.30 -0.91 -14.81
C GLY A 127 15.08 -1.81 -14.62
N ASP A 128 14.40 -2.06 -15.73
CA ASP A 128 13.08 -2.67 -15.82
C ASP A 128 13.09 -4.20 -15.69
N LEU A 129 12.20 -4.73 -14.86
CA LEU A 129 12.01 -6.15 -14.57
C LEU A 129 10.64 -6.60 -15.07
N ASP A 130 10.49 -7.87 -15.45
CA ASP A 130 9.20 -8.37 -15.94
C ASP A 130 8.13 -8.31 -14.85
N HIS A 131 7.07 -7.54 -15.09
CA HIS A 131 5.90 -7.39 -14.23
C HIS A 131 4.59 -7.78 -14.93
N SER A 132 4.67 -8.62 -15.96
CA SER A 132 3.49 -9.18 -16.63
C SER A 132 2.63 -10.03 -15.69
N TRP A 133 1.35 -10.17 -16.03
CA TRP A 133 0.42 -11.09 -15.35
C TRP A 133 1.05 -12.47 -15.11
N SER A 134 1.68 -13.05 -16.13
CA SER A 134 2.31 -14.36 -16.04
C SER A 134 3.44 -14.42 -15.01
N THR A 135 4.41 -13.49 -15.05
CA THR A 135 5.56 -13.55 -14.12
C THR A 135 5.18 -13.13 -12.71
N GLN A 136 4.20 -12.25 -12.53
CA GLN A 136 3.64 -11.91 -11.22
C GLN A 136 3.00 -13.14 -10.56
N HIS A 137 2.20 -13.91 -11.31
CA HIS A 137 1.62 -15.15 -10.82
C HIS A 137 2.66 -16.24 -10.56
N GLN A 138 3.68 -16.33 -11.42
CA GLN A 138 4.80 -17.24 -11.21
C GLN A 138 5.56 -16.90 -9.92
N ALA A 139 5.85 -15.62 -9.65
CA ALA A 139 6.52 -15.16 -8.43
C ALA A 139 5.64 -15.37 -7.18
N TRP A 140 4.33 -15.15 -7.31
CA TRP A 140 3.36 -15.40 -6.25
C TRP A 140 3.29 -16.89 -5.89
N ASN A 141 3.35 -17.78 -6.91
CA ASN A 141 3.24 -19.24 -6.79
C ASN A 141 2.09 -19.69 -5.86
N GLY A 142 0.91 -19.11 -6.07
CA GLY A 142 -0.28 -19.38 -5.24
C GLY A 142 -0.15 -18.92 -3.79
N GLY A 143 0.78 -18.01 -3.47
CA GLY A 143 1.04 -17.49 -2.13
C GLY A 143 2.28 -18.09 -1.45
N ARG A 144 2.98 -19.03 -2.08
CA ARG A 144 4.20 -19.65 -1.50
C ARG A 144 5.43 -18.74 -1.52
N LEU A 145 5.51 -17.80 -2.47
CA LEU A 145 6.63 -16.86 -2.64
C LEU A 145 8.01 -17.55 -2.68
N ASP A 146 8.15 -18.73 -3.28
CA ASP A 146 9.39 -19.51 -3.32
C ASP A 146 9.99 -19.63 -4.74
N SER A 147 9.53 -18.81 -5.69
CA SER A 147 9.90 -18.88 -7.10
C SER A 147 10.29 -17.52 -7.68
N TRP A 148 10.50 -16.51 -6.82
CA TRP A 148 10.57 -15.11 -7.26
C TRP A 148 11.70 -14.87 -8.28
N VAL A 149 12.93 -15.28 -7.95
CA VAL A 149 14.08 -15.11 -8.86
C VAL A 149 13.89 -15.90 -10.16
N ALA A 150 13.28 -17.08 -10.09
CA ALA A 150 12.99 -17.89 -11.28
C ALA A 150 11.94 -17.22 -12.18
N ALA A 151 10.90 -16.64 -11.59
CA ALA A 151 9.83 -15.94 -12.31
C ALA A 151 10.32 -14.66 -13.00
N LYS A 152 11.25 -13.93 -12.36
CA LYS A 152 11.80 -12.68 -12.89
C LYS A 152 13.07 -12.86 -13.72
N GLY A 153 13.67 -14.05 -13.66
CA GLY A 153 14.88 -14.41 -14.40
C GLY A 153 16.17 -13.71 -13.93
N ASN A 154 16.12 -12.91 -12.85
CA ASN A 154 17.25 -12.09 -12.41
C ASN A 154 17.21 -11.82 -10.90
N VAL A 155 18.36 -11.96 -10.21
CA VAL A 155 18.52 -11.66 -8.77
C VAL A 155 18.36 -10.18 -8.41
N ARG A 156 18.41 -9.28 -9.40
CA ARG A 156 18.12 -7.84 -9.25
C ARG A 156 16.75 -7.57 -8.65
N THR A 157 15.81 -8.48 -8.87
CA THR A 157 14.49 -8.45 -8.25
C THR A 157 14.52 -8.39 -6.72
N LEU A 158 15.58 -8.89 -6.08
CA LEU A 158 15.76 -8.86 -4.63
C LEU A 158 16.44 -7.57 -4.13
N GLY A 159 16.72 -6.65 -5.04
CA GLY A 159 17.35 -5.39 -4.72
C GLY A 159 16.45 -4.44 -3.94
N HIS A 160 17.04 -3.64 -3.05
CA HIS A 160 16.36 -2.57 -2.35
C HIS A 160 17.20 -1.30 -2.28
N LEU A 161 16.50 -0.18 -2.08
CA LEU A 161 17.07 1.12 -1.76
C LEU A 161 17.05 1.35 -0.25
N THR A 162 17.82 2.34 0.18
CA THR A 162 17.93 2.77 1.58
C THR A 162 17.62 4.25 1.70
N ARG A 163 17.56 4.75 2.94
CA ARG A 163 17.41 6.17 3.23
C ARG A 163 18.44 7.04 2.51
N ASP A 164 19.67 6.56 2.41
CA ASP A 164 20.74 7.33 1.76
C ASP A 164 20.53 7.39 0.23
N ASP A 165 19.88 6.38 -0.35
CA ASP A 165 19.59 6.32 -1.78
C ASP A 165 18.37 7.18 -2.17
N ILE A 166 17.34 7.20 -1.33
CA ILE A 166 16.07 7.91 -1.58
C ILE A 166 15.63 8.73 -0.35
N PRO A 167 16.44 9.73 0.07
CA PRO A 167 16.21 10.47 1.31
C PRO A 167 14.90 11.25 1.30
N PHE A 168 14.45 11.70 0.11
CA PHE A 168 13.18 12.41 -0.04
C PHE A 168 11.98 11.51 0.30
N HIS A 169 11.90 10.30 -0.27
CA HIS A 169 10.81 9.35 0.00
C HIS A 169 10.78 8.91 1.47
N PHE A 170 11.95 8.65 2.07
CA PHE A 170 12.03 8.38 3.50
C PHE A 170 11.59 9.57 4.35
N ALA A 171 11.94 10.80 3.96
CA ALA A 171 11.47 12.00 4.64
C ALA A 171 9.94 12.18 4.52
N LEU A 172 9.32 11.81 3.39
CA LEU A 172 7.86 11.78 3.29
C LEU A 172 7.26 10.83 4.33
N ALA A 173 7.79 9.60 4.45
CA ALA A 173 7.32 8.61 5.42
C ALA A 173 7.63 8.98 6.88
N ASP A 174 8.67 9.79 7.14
CA ASP A 174 8.95 10.34 8.48
C ASP A 174 8.00 11.48 8.84
N ASN A 175 7.47 12.19 7.85
CA ASN A 175 6.64 13.35 8.06
C ASN A 175 5.15 13.02 8.09
N TRP A 176 4.70 11.98 7.40
CA TRP A 176 3.28 11.63 7.22
C TRP A 176 3.01 10.13 7.41
N THR A 177 1.74 9.73 7.38
CA THR A 177 1.35 8.32 7.51
C THR A 177 1.78 7.53 6.26
N VAL A 178 2.63 6.52 6.45
CA VAL A 178 2.96 5.49 5.45
C VAL A 178 2.07 4.25 5.66
N CYS A 179 1.59 3.64 4.57
CA CYS A 179 0.77 2.43 4.63
C CYS A 179 1.61 1.19 4.26
N ASP A 180 1.88 0.33 5.23
CA ASP A 180 2.73 -0.87 5.06
C ASP A 180 1.94 -2.15 4.75
N ALA A 181 0.64 -2.01 4.54
CA ALA A 181 -0.27 -3.05 4.07
C ALA A 181 -1.11 -2.56 2.87
N TYR A 182 -0.54 -1.66 2.06
CA TYR A 182 -1.12 -1.20 0.80
C TYR A 182 -0.60 -2.05 -0.36
N HIS A 183 -1.52 -2.63 -1.13
CA HIS A 183 -1.25 -3.57 -2.20
C HIS A 183 -1.60 -2.96 -3.56
N ALA A 184 -0.89 -3.38 -4.61
CA ALA A 184 -1.46 -3.28 -5.95
C ALA A 184 -2.81 -4.00 -5.98
N SER A 185 -3.77 -3.54 -6.78
CA SER A 185 -5.10 -4.17 -6.80
C SER A 185 -5.12 -5.55 -7.46
N GLY A 186 -4.14 -5.85 -8.32
CA GLY A 186 -3.99 -7.16 -8.95
C GLY A 186 -2.54 -7.57 -9.21
N LEU A 187 -2.33 -8.87 -9.39
CA LEU A 187 -1.07 -9.49 -9.84
C LEU A 187 -0.91 -9.32 -11.35
N THR A 188 -0.72 -8.08 -11.79
CA THR A 188 -0.70 -7.68 -13.21
C THR A 188 0.14 -6.41 -13.39
N ALA A 189 0.22 -5.93 -14.63
CA ALA A 189 1.01 -4.76 -15.03
C ALA A 189 0.32 -3.43 -14.67
N THR A 190 0.94 -2.33 -15.09
CA THR A 190 0.52 -0.93 -14.94
C THR A 190 -0.94 -0.67 -15.28
N GLY A 191 -1.36 -0.92 -16.53
CA GLY A 191 -2.65 -0.44 -17.02
C GLY A 191 -3.85 -1.05 -16.30
N PRO A 192 -3.91 -2.36 -16.00
CA PRO A 192 -5.04 -2.91 -15.27
C PRO A 192 -5.06 -2.47 -13.80
N ASN A 193 -3.90 -2.30 -13.15
CA ASN A 193 -3.83 -1.71 -11.80
C ASN A 193 -4.33 -0.27 -11.77
N ARG A 194 -3.98 0.54 -12.78
CA ARG A 194 -4.58 1.87 -12.98
C ARG A 194 -6.09 1.74 -13.22
N THR A 195 -6.57 0.79 -14.00
CA THR A 195 -8.01 0.59 -14.23
C THR A 195 -8.78 0.35 -12.93
N PHE A 196 -8.19 -0.35 -11.95
CA PHE A 196 -8.74 -0.43 -10.59
C PHE A 196 -8.81 0.94 -9.88
N LEU A 197 -7.73 1.74 -9.93
CA LEU A 197 -7.72 3.09 -9.35
C LEU A 197 -8.79 4.00 -9.97
N TRP A 198 -8.99 3.92 -11.28
CA TRP A 198 -9.88 4.83 -12.02
C TRP A 198 -11.34 4.37 -12.06
N SER A 199 -11.60 3.07 -11.90
CA SER A 199 -12.94 2.51 -12.12
C SER A 199 -13.36 1.40 -11.17
N GLY A 200 -12.47 0.86 -10.34
CA GLY A 200 -12.77 -0.14 -9.31
C GLY A 200 -12.75 -1.60 -9.76
N LYS A 201 -12.52 -1.88 -11.06
CA LYS A 201 -12.35 -3.25 -11.59
C LYS A 201 -11.47 -3.26 -12.84
N ILE A 202 -11.18 -4.47 -13.35
CA ILE A 202 -10.55 -4.72 -14.65
C ILE A 202 -11.53 -5.43 -15.61
N SER A 203 -11.19 -5.47 -16.90
CA SER A 203 -11.93 -6.22 -17.92
C SER A 203 -11.82 -7.73 -17.68
N ASP A 204 -12.91 -8.45 -17.88
CA ASP A 204 -12.93 -9.93 -17.90
C ASP A 204 -12.77 -10.51 -19.31
N ALA A 205 -12.68 -9.66 -20.34
CA ALA A 205 -12.51 -10.08 -21.72
C ALA A 205 -11.07 -10.55 -22.02
N SER A 206 -10.06 -9.93 -21.40
CA SER A 206 -8.69 -10.44 -21.36
C SER A 206 -8.49 -11.39 -20.19
N LYS A 207 -7.84 -12.53 -20.47
CA LYS A 207 -7.43 -13.50 -19.46
C LYS A 207 -5.98 -13.29 -18.98
N ASP A 208 -5.34 -12.21 -19.42
CA ASP A 208 -3.93 -11.88 -19.16
C ASP A 208 -3.81 -10.59 -18.33
N GLY A 209 -4.65 -10.47 -17.29
CA GLY A 209 -4.60 -9.34 -16.36
C GLY A 209 -5.52 -8.15 -16.68
N GLY A 210 -6.25 -8.18 -17.78
CA GLY A 210 -7.28 -7.18 -18.13
C GLY A 210 -6.88 -6.29 -19.31
N ASP A 211 -7.87 -5.88 -20.11
CA ASP A 211 -7.66 -4.99 -21.25
C ASP A 211 -7.49 -3.52 -20.81
N GLU A 212 -6.68 -2.78 -21.57
CA GLU A 212 -6.42 -1.34 -21.39
C GLU A 212 -7.03 -0.50 -22.52
N SER A 213 -8.01 -1.04 -23.25
CA SER A 213 -8.55 -0.36 -24.41
C SER A 213 -10.01 -0.71 -24.68
N GLY A 214 -10.76 0.30 -25.10
CA GLY A 214 -12.15 0.13 -25.52
C GLY A 214 -13.11 -0.22 -24.38
N LEU A 215 -12.74 0.06 -23.13
CA LEU A 215 -13.53 -0.19 -21.94
C LEU A 215 -14.81 0.68 -21.94
N THR A 216 -15.90 0.18 -21.36
CA THR A 216 -17.24 0.79 -21.52
C THR A 216 -18.05 0.94 -20.24
N TRP A 217 -17.60 0.40 -19.10
CA TRP A 217 -18.30 0.62 -17.83
C TRP A 217 -18.00 2.02 -17.28
N GLN A 218 -18.80 2.43 -16.29
CA GLN A 218 -18.68 3.74 -15.67
C GLN A 218 -17.37 3.87 -14.88
N THR A 219 -16.62 4.93 -15.14
CA THR A 219 -15.44 5.36 -14.38
C THR A 219 -15.82 6.15 -13.13
N TYR A 220 -14.90 6.30 -12.17
CA TYR A 220 -15.16 7.15 -11.00
C TYR A 220 -15.21 8.64 -11.36
N ALA A 221 -14.49 9.10 -12.40
CA ALA A 221 -14.61 10.47 -12.90
C ALA A 221 -16.04 10.79 -13.39
N GLU A 222 -16.72 9.85 -14.06
CA GLU A 222 -18.14 10.01 -14.43
C GLU A 222 -19.07 10.04 -13.21
N ALA A 223 -18.75 9.28 -12.15
CA ALA A 223 -19.49 9.33 -10.90
C ALA A 223 -19.35 10.70 -10.21
N LEU A 224 -18.14 11.27 -10.17
CA LEU A 224 -17.89 12.62 -9.65
C LEU A 224 -18.60 13.70 -10.48
N GLU A 225 -18.52 13.61 -11.81
CA GLU A 225 -19.22 14.53 -12.71
C GLU A 225 -20.73 14.53 -12.43
N SER A 226 -21.32 13.33 -12.28
CA SER A 226 -22.75 13.17 -12.02
C SER A 226 -23.16 13.71 -10.64
N ALA A 227 -22.28 13.61 -9.64
CA ALA A 227 -22.52 14.14 -8.29
C ALA A 227 -22.25 15.65 -8.16
N GLY A 228 -21.78 16.31 -9.22
CA GLY A 228 -21.43 17.74 -9.19
C GLY A 228 -20.21 18.04 -8.33
N VAL A 229 -19.29 17.08 -8.18
CA VAL A 229 -17.98 17.26 -7.54
C VAL A 229 -16.99 17.68 -8.64
N SER A 230 -16.29 18.81 -8.45
CA SER A 230 -15.34 19.27 -9.48
C SER A 230 -14.12 18.35 -9.56
N TRP A 231 -13.72 17.97 -10.77
CA TRP A 231 -12.55 17.12 -10.98
C TRP A 231 -11.77 17.50 -12.24
N LYS A 232 -10.49 17.11 -12.29
CA LYS A 232 -9.59 17.31 -13.43
C LYS A 232 -8.42 16.33 -13.40
N VAL A 233 -7.90 16.03 -14.57
CA VAL A 233 -6.61 15.36 -14.76
C VAL A 233 -5.57 16.41 -15.18
N TYR A 234 -4.47 16.48 -14.45
CA TYR A 234 -3.28 17.25 -14.81
C TYR A 234 -2.28 16.30 -15.47
N GLN A 235 -2.03 16.51 -16.76
CA GLN A 235 -1.13 15.70 -17.58
C GLN A 235 -0.53 16.55 -18.71
N ALA A 236 0.59 16.13 -19.28
CA ALA A 236 1.11 16.67 -20.52
C ALA A 236 0.68 15.83 -21.74
N SER A 237 1.14 16.19 -22.93
CA SER A 237 0.85 15.44 -24.16
C SER A 237 1.47 14.04 -24.16
N ASP A 238 2.66 13.93 -23.57
CA ASP A 238 3.20 12.66 -23.13
C ASP A 238 2.69 12.42 -21.71
N ASN A 239 1.94 11.34 -21.56
CA ASN A 239 1.44 10.86 -20.28
C ASN A 239 1.79 9.38 -20.09
N TYR A 240 2.71 8.85 -20.91
CA TYR A 240 3.18 7.45 -20.89
C TYR A 240 2.08 6.36 -20.91
N GLY A 241 0.84 6.71 -21.26
CA GLY A 241 -0.30 5.78 -21.16
C GLY A 241 -0.90 5.66 -19.76
N ASP A 242 -0.42 6.45 -18.80
CA ASP A 242 -0.79 6.39 -17.37
C ASP A 242 -2.13 7.00 -17.02
N ASN A 243 -2.73 7.75 -17.95
CA ASN A 243 -4.09 8.24 -17.81
C ASN A 243 -5.10 7.13 -18.12
N GLY A 244 -5.52 6.42 -17.09
CA GLY A 244 -6.48 5.30 -17.22
C GLY A 244 -7.83 5.69 -17.81
N LEU A 245 -8.22 6.97 -17.83
CA LEU A 245 -9.44 7.41 -18.54
C LEU A 245 -9.32 7.22 -20.05
N ALA A 246 -8.09 7.26 -20.60
CA ALA A 246 -7.82 7.03 -22.01
C ALA A 246 -8.17 5.61 -22.48
N TYR A 247 -8.35 4.65 -21.55
CA TYR A 247 -8.73 3.27 -21.87
C TYR A 247 -10.24 3.15 -22.19
N PHE A 248 -11.03 4.16 -21.83
CA PHE A 248 -12.50 4.11 -21.90
C PHE A 248 -13.04 4.82 -23.15
N LYS A 249 -14.03 4.20 -23.81
CA LYS A 249 -14.66 4.75 -25.02
C LYS A 249 -15.34 6.09 -24.76
N GLN A 250 -15.89 6.27 -23.57
CA GLN A 250 -16.57 7.51 -23.17
C GLN A 250 -15.64 8.72 -23.21
N PHE A 251 -14.35 8.54 -22.97
CA PHE A 251 -13.34 9.61 -22.96
C PHE A 251 -12.68 9.77 -24.33
N THR A 252 -12.28 8.66 -24.96
CA THR A 252 -11.64 8.69 -26.29
C THR A 252 -12.59 9.19 -27.38
N SER A 253 -13.88 8.91 -27.24
CA SER A 253 -14.93 9.35 -28.17
C SER A 253 -15.69 10.60 -27.69
N ALA A 254 -15.28 11.20 -26.57
CA ALA A 254 -15.93 12.39 -26.01
C ALA A 254 -15.91 13.56 -27.01
N PRO A 255 -17.04 14.23 -27.29
CA PRO A 255 -17.08 15.40 -28.16
C PRO A 255 -16.13 16.50 -27.67
N ALA A 256 -15.55 17.25 -28.61
CA ALA A 256 -14.74 18.42 -28.29
C ALA A 256 -15.54 19.41 -27.42
N GLY A 257 -14.94 19.89 -26.34
CA GLY A 257 -15.57 20.81 -25.39
C GLY A 257 -16.50 20.15 -24.37
N SER A 258 -16.77 18.84 -24.44
CA SER A 258 -17.48 18.14 -23.37
C SER A 258 -16.68 18.15 -22.06
N PRO A 259 -17.33 18.04 -20.88
CA PRO A 259 -16.63 17.94 -19.60
C PRO A 259 -15.64 16.76 -19.55
N LEU A 260 -16.03 15.58 -20.04
CA LEU A 260 -15.16 14.40 -20.06
C LEU A 260 -13.89 14.65 -20.89
N ARG A 261 -14.03 15.27 -22.07
CA ARG A 261 -12.87 15.63 -22.90
C ARG A 261 -11.99 16.68 -22.24
N THR A 262 -12.61 17.77 -21.76
CA THR A 262 -11.90 18.95 -21.27
C THR A 262 -11.22 18.71 -19.93
N LYS A 263 -11.85 17.95 -19.03
CA LYS A 263 -11.33 17.66 -17.69
C LYS A 263 -10.44 16.41 -17.66
N GLY A 264 -10.73 15.40 -18.50
CA GLY A 264 -10.06 14.10 -18.46
C GLY A 264 -8.95 13.89 -19.50
N MET A 265 -9.01 14.60 -20.64
CA MET A 265 -8.14 14.31 -21.80
C MET A 265 -7.32 15.50 -22.30
N SER A 266 -7.52 16.69 -21.73
CA SER A 266 -6.74 17.88 -22.08
C SER A 266 -5.34 17.81 -21.47
N THR A 267 -4.39 18.48 -22.13
CA THR A 267 -3.03 18.66 -21.65
C THR A 267 -2.90 20.01 -20.95
N VAL A 268 -2.04 20.10 -19.94
CA VAL A 268 -1.68 21.38 -19.33
C VAL A 268 -1.00 22.31 -20.35
N PRO A 269 -1.14 23.63 -20.21
CA PRO A 269 -0.33 24.57 -20.99
C PRO A 269 1.16 24.37 -20.72
N LYS A 270 2.00 24.68 -21.71
CA LYS A 270 3.44 24.80 -21.47
C LYS A 270 3.69 25.89 -20.43
N GLY A 271 4.47 25.55 -19.41
CA GLY A 271 4.79 26.37 -18.26
C GLY A 271 5.74 27.52 -18.60
N THR A 272 5.97 28.35 -17.61
CA THR A 272 6.80 29.57 -17.72
C THR A 272 7.99 29.55 -16.77
N THR A 273 7.95 28.75 -15.71
CA THR A 273 9.01 28.68 -14.70
C THR A 273 10.24 27.94 -15.20
N LYS A 274 10.06 26.85 -15.96
CA LYS A 274 11.14 26.12 -16.64
C LYS A 274 10.66 25.54 -17.98
N PRO A 275 10.59 26.36 -19.05
CA PRO A 275 10.04 25.93 -20.33
C PRO A 275 10.72 24.68 -20.89
N GLY A 276 9.93 23.67 -21.26
CA GLY A 276 10.40 22.38 -21.79
C GLY A 276 10.59 21.30 -20.74
N ASP A 277 10.38 21.60 -19.46
CA ASP A 277 10.33 20.63 -18.37
C ASP A 277 8.86 20.27 -18.07
N VAL A 278 8.46 19.04 -18.41
CA VAL A 278 7.08 18.58 -18.30
C VAL A 278 6.58 18.55 -16.84
N ALA A 279 7.46 18.23 -15.88
CA ALA A 279 7.11 18.28 -14.46
C ALA A 279 6.78 19.72 -14.02
N ALA A 280 7.56 20.68 -14.50
CA ALA A 280 7.33 22.10 -14.21
C ALA A 280 6.05 22.61 -14.88
N ASP A 281 5.74 22.18 -16.10
CA ASP A 281 4.50 22.54 -16.81
C ASP A 281 3.25 22.09 -16.01
N ILE A 282 3.27 20.85 -15.50
CA ILE A 282 2.19 20.31 -14.66
C ILE A 282 2.08 21.07 -13.34
N ALA A 283 3.21 21.30 -12.66
CA ALA A 283 3.25 22.04 -11.39
C ALA A 283 2.79 23.50 -11.56
N ASP A 284 3.19 24.18 -12.63
CA ASP A 284 2.75 25.54 -12.96
C ASP A 284 1.24 25.61 -13.13
N ALA A 285 0.64 24.62 -13.81
CA ALA A 285 -0.80 24.55 -14.01
C ALA A 285 -1.57 24.32 -12.70
N ILE A 286 -1.07 23.44 -11.82
CA ILE A 286 -1.63 23.23 -10.48
C ILE A 286 -1.53 24.53 -9.68
N ALA A 287 -0.36 25.16 -9.63
CA ALA A 287 -0.14 26.37 -8.86
C ALA A 287 -0.97 27.56 -9.38
N ALA A 288 -1.25 27.60 -10.69
CA ALA A 288 -2.16 28.58 -11.28
C ALA A 288 -3.60 28.38 -10.76
N ASP A 289 -4.10 27.15 -10.76
CA ASP A 289 -5.44 26.83 -10.24
C ASP A 289 -5.53 27.08 -8.72
N VAL A 290 -4.47 26.79 -7.96
CA VAL A 290 -4.34 27.11 -6.52
C VAL A 290 -4.46 28.61 -6.28
N ARG A 291 -3.61 29.42 -6.93
CA ARG A 291 -3.61 30.90 -6.76
C ARG A 291 -4.89 31.57 -7.26
N ALA A 292 -5.59 30.94 -8.21
CA ALA A 292 -6.87 31.41 -8.71
C ALA A 292 -8.06 31.01 -7.81
N GLY A 293 -7.86 30.12 -6.83
CA GLY A 293 -8.95 29.56 -6.02
C GLY A 293 -9.85 28.60 -6.81
N THR A 294 -9.30 27.99 -7.87
CA THR A 294 -10.03 27.10 -8.81
C THR A 294 -9.50 25.68 -8.83
N LEU A 295 -8.62 25.30 -7.89
CA LEU A 295 -8.18 23.91 -7.73
C LEU A 295 -9.42 22.99 -7.59
N PRO A 296 -9.54 21.92 -8.40
CA PRO A 296 -10.67 21.00 -8.32
C PRO A 296 -10.77 20.30 -6.97
N GLN A 297 -11.98 19.88 -6.63
CA GLN A 297 -12.27 19.05 -5.46
C GLN A 297 -11.52 17.70 -5.53
N VAL A 298 -11.41 17.11 -6.72
CA VAL A 298 -10.60 15.91 -6.97
C VAL A 298 -9.63 16.14 -8.13
N SER A 299 -8.34 15.96 -7.89
CA SER A 299 -7.31 16.14 -8.92
C SER A 299 -6.51 14.86 -9.10
N TRP A 300 -6.47 14.33 -10.31
CA TRP A 300 -5.51 13.29 -10.67
C TRP A 300 -4.30 13.94 -11.34
N ILE A 301 -3.11 13.53 -10.94
CA ILE A 301 -1.85 14.00 -11.50
C ILE A 301 -1.19 12.81 -12.20
N VAL A 302 -0.93 12.97 -13.50
CA VAL A 302 -0.33 11.94 -14.35
C VAL A 302 1.02 12.45 -14.83
N PRO A 303 2.14 11.82 -14.41
CA PRO A 303 3.47 12.16 -14.89
C PRO A 303 3.63 11.82 -16.38
N ASN A 304 4.68 12.33 -17.00
CA ASN A 304 5.21 11.73 -18.23
C ASN A 304 6.25 10.66 -17.87
N GLN A 305 6.79 9.99 -18.88
CA GLN A 305 7.72 8.86 -18.67
C GLN A 305 8.93 9.23 -17.80
N ASP A 306 9.55 10.39 -18.01
CA ASP A 306 10.79 10.77 -17.32
C ASP A 306 10.62 11.00 -15.81
N TYR A 307 9.39 11.26 -15.36
CA TYR A 307 9.02 11.60 -13.99
C TYR A 307 8.09 10.58 -13.33
N SER A 308 7.73 9.50 -14.05
CA SER A 308 6.83 8.46 -13.53
C SER A 308 7.50 7.53 -12.53
N GLU A 309 8.83 7.52 -12.44
CA GLU A 309 9.62 6.49 -11.75
C GLU A 309 9.53 5.09 -12.37
N HIS A 310 8.90 4.91 -13.54
CA HIS A 310 9.08 3.68 -14.32
C HIS A 310 10.59 3.40 -14.42
N PRO A 311 11.12 2.18 -14.22
CA PRO A 311 12.53 1.91 -13.93
C PRO A 311 13.63 2.48 -14.87
N TYR A 312 13.27 3.04 -16.02
CA TYR A 312 14.18 3.83 -16.87
C TYR A 312 14.31 5.29 -16.41
N ALA A 313 13.27 5.81 -15.76
CA ALA A 313 13.22 7.04 -14.96
C ALA A 313 13.65 6.76 -13.51
N THR A 314 14.52 7.62 -13.00
CA THR A 314 15.13 7.42 -11.69
C THR A 314 14.16 7.75 -10.55
N PRO A 315 14.31 7.10 -9.38
CA PRO A 315 13.66 7.56 -8.15
C PRO A 315 13.90 9.05 -7.86
N ALA A 316 15.09 9.58 -8.16
CA ALA A 316 15.41 10.99 -8.02
C ALA A 316 14.51 11.92 -8.87
N ASN A 317 14.18 11.54 -10.10
CA ASN A 317 13.26 12.31 -10.95
C ASN A 317 11.85 12.33 -10.36
N GLY A 318 11.35 11.20 -9.88
CA GLY A 318 10.06 11.15 -9.23
C GLY A 318 10.01 11.93 -7.92
N ALA A 319 11.08 11.88 -7.10
CA ALA A 319 11.23 12.74 -5.93
C ALA A 319 11.10 14.22 -6.30
N HIS A 320 11.75 14.64 -7.39
CA HIS A 320 11.65 16.01 -7.90
C HIS A 320 10.22 16.36 -8.32
N PHE A 321 9.55 15.47 -9.06
CA PHE A 321 8.18 15.71 -9.50
C PHE A 321 7.20 15.82 -8.33
N VAL A 322 7.28 14.90 -7.37
CA VAL A 322 6.48 14.95 -6.13
C VAL A 322 6.77 16.24 -5.37
N HIS A 323 8.03 16.65 -5.25
CA HIS A 323 8.40 17.92 -4.62
C HIS A 323 7.71 19.12 -5.31
N LEU A 324 7.77 19.20 -6.65
CA LEU A 324 7.13 20.29 -7.40
C LEU A 324 5.61 20.31 -7.22
N VAL A 325 4.96 19.14 -7.21
CA VAL A 325 3.52 19.03 -6.93
C VAL A 325 3.19 19.57 -5.53
N LEU A 326 3.93 19.18 -4.50
CA LEU A 326 3.71 19.68 -3.14
C LEU A 326 3.95 21.19 -3.02
N GLN A 327 4.98 21.73 -3.70
CA GLN A 327 5.20 23.17 -3.77
C GLN A 327 4.08 23.90 -4.51
N ALA A 328 3.54 23.33 -5.59
CA ALA A 328 2.44 23.90 -6.34
C ALA A 328 1.15 23.98 -5.50
N LEU A 329 0.85 22.94 -4.73
CA LEU A 329 -0.27 22.94 -3.77
C LEU A 329 -0.05 23.95 -2.63
N ASN A 330 1.20 24.12 -2.19
CA ASN A 330 1.59 25.08 -1.16
C ASN A 330 1.84 26.51 -1.71
N ALA A 331 1.55 26.76 -2.99
CA ALA A 331 1.56 28.13 -3.55
C ALA A 331 0.54 29.05 -2.85
N ASP A 332 -0.47 28.45 -2.22
CA ASP A 332 -1.26 29.03 -1.13
C ASP A 332 -1.25 28.04 0.05
N PRO A 333 -0.61 28.37 1.19
CA PRO A 333 -0.57 27.49 2.35
C PRO A 333 -1.96 27.04 2.86
N ALA A 334 -3.00 27.88 2.71
CA ALA A 334 -4.35 27.51 3.14
C ALA A 334 -4.96 26.39 2.26
N VAL A 335 -4.53 26.30 0.99
CA VAL A 335 -4.93 25.20 0.11
C VAL A 335 -4.22 23.92 0.51
N PHE A 336 -2.90 23.96 0.72
CA PHE A 336 -2.15 22.80 1.23
C PHE A 336 -2.73 22.29 2.56
N ASP A 337 -3.04 23.21 3.47
CA ASP A 337 -3.59 22.91 4.80
C ASP A 337 -5.03 22.36 4.79
N SER A 338 -5.67 22.31 3.62
CA SER A 338 -6.99 21.69 3.42
C SER A 338 -6.98 20.56 2.38
N THR A 339 -5.78 20.10 1.99
CA THR A 339 -5.59 19.07 0.96
C THR A 339 -5.17 17.72 1.56
N ILE A 340 -5.64 16.66 0.94
CA ILE A 340 -5.10 15.30 1.10
C ILE A 340 -4.46 14.91 -0.22
N VAL A 341 -3.18 14.53 -0.19
CA VAL A 341 -2.50 13.92 -1.33
C VAL A 341 -2.28 12.43 -1.05
N PHE A 342 -2.78 11.57 -1.92
CA PHE A 342 -2.41 10.17 -1.98
C PHE A 342 -1.28 9.99 -2.98
N LEU A 343 -0.07 9.76 -2.47
CA LEU A 343 1.06 9.28 -3.27
C LEU A 343 1.07 7.76 -3.19
N ASN A 344 0.79 7.08 -4.29
CA ASN A 344 0.86 5.62 -4.39
C ASN A 344 1.60 5.19 -5.67
N TYR A 345 1.81 3.89 -5.80
CA TYR A 345 2.42 3.26 -6.97
C TYR A 345 1.44 2.23 -7.53
N ASP A 346 1.50 1.97 -8.82
CA ASP A 346 0.58 1.08 -9.54
C ASP A 346 0.88 -0.42 -9.36
N GLU A 347 2.14 -0.82 -9.50
CA GLU A 347 2.60 -2.18 -9.20
C GLU A 347 4.10 -2.18 -8.82
N ASN A 348 4.68 -3.37 -8.64
CA ASN A 348 5.96 -3.54 -7.98
C ASN A 348 7.18 -3.66 -8.91
N ASP A 349 7.03 -3.51 -10.23
CA ASP A 349 8.02 -3.77 -11.27
C ASP A 349 8.51 -5.22 -11.30
N GLY A 350 7.90 -6.10 -10.51
CA GLY A 350 8.48 -7.39 -10.20
C GLY A 350 9.60 -7.34 -9.15
N PHE A 351 9.91 -6.22 -8.50
CA PHE A 351 10.74 -6.19 -7.29
C PHE A 351 10.08 -6.95 -6.15
N PHE A 352 10.91 -7.65 -5.37
CA PHE A 352 10.49 -8.53 -4.29
C PHE A 352 9.73 -7.79 -3.20
N ASP A 353 8.68 -8.44 -2.69
CA ASP A 353 8.03 -8.10 -1.43
C ASP A 353 7.74 -9.38 -0.66
N HIS A 354 8.06 -9.38 0.64
CA HIS A 354 7.99 -10.59 1.47
C HIS A 354 6.59 -10.92 1.96
N VAL A 355 5.63 -10.02 1.86
CA VAL A 355 4.26 -10.22 2.38
C VAL A 355 3.40 -10.85 1.28
N PRO A 356 2.93 -12.10 1.47
CA PRO A 356 1.98 -12.67 0.53
C PRO A 356 0.71 -11.81 0.47
N PRO A 357 0.24 -11.42 -0.72
CA PRO A 357 -0.94 -10.60 -0.80
C PRO A 357 -2.18 -11.39 -0.35
N PRO A 358 -3.14 -10.72 0.33
CA PRO A 358 -4.46 -11.30 0.59
C PRO A 358 -5.12 -11.72 -0.72
N ALA A 359 -5.67 -12.93 -0.76
CA ALA A 359 -6.25 -13.49 -1.97
C ALA A 359 -7.67 -14.00 -1.71
N ALA A 360 -8.60 -13.67 -2.62
CA ALA A 360 -9.97 -14.12 -2.46
C ALA A 360 -10.07 -15.67 -2.45
N PRO A 361 -10.95 -16.26 -1.61
CA PRO A 361 -11.25 -17.69 -1.68
C PRO A 361 -11.75 -18.09 -3.08
N ALA A 362 -11.48 -19.34 -3.48
CA ALA A 362 -11.93 -19.86 -4.78
C ALA A 362 -13.44 -19.68 -4.99
N GLY A 363 -13.85 -19.20 -6.17
CA GLY A 363 -15.25 -18.96 -6.51
C GLY A 363 -15.81 -17.62 -6.04
N THR A 364 -14.97 -16.71 -5.52
CA THR A 364 -15.40 -15.35 -5.17
C THR A 364 -15.67 -14.52 -6.43
N ASP A 365 -16.89 -14.00 -6.56
CA ASP A 365 -17.30 -13.21 -7.72
C ASP A 365 -16.45 -11.94 -7.92
N GLY A 366 -16.01 -11.71 -9.16
CA GLY A 366 -15.24 -10.52 -9.54
C GLY A 366 -13.75 -10.55 -9.14
N GLU A 367 -13.28 -11.65 -8.56
CA GLU A 367 -11.89 -11.80 -8.08
C GLU A 367 -11.06 -12.79 -8.90
N PHE A 368 -11.62 -13.35 -9.98
CA PHE A 368 -10.94 -14.34 -10.82
C PHE A 368 -11.09 -14.03 -12.31
N LEU A 369 -10.00 -14.21 -13.07
CA LEU A 369 -9.98 -14.19 -14.54
C LEU A 369 -9.67 -15.59 -15.06
N GLY A 370 -10.62 -16.20 -15.77
CA GLY A 370 -10.45 -17.54 -16.34
C GLY A 370 -10.11 -18.62 -15.29
N GLY A 371 -10.56 -18.45 -14.03
CA GLY A 371 -10.25 -19.35 -12.91
C GLY A 371 -8.96 -19.03 -12.15
N THR A 372 -8.18 -18.05 -12.60
CA THR A 372 -6.98 -17.56 -11.93
C THR A 372 -7.33 -16.37 -11.05
N ASN A 373 -6.87 -16.37 -9.79
CA ASN A 373 -7.13 -15.27 -8.86
C ASN A 373 -6.48 -13.97 -9.36
N THR A 374 -7.20 -12.85 -9.35
CA THR A 374 -6.68 -11.56 -9.83
C THR A 374 -5.75 -10.87 -8.85
N GLY A 375 -5.87 -11.14 -7.55
CA GLY A 375 -5.10 -10.45 -6.54
C GLY A 375 -5.67 -10.57 -5.12
N LEU A 376 -5.26 -9.70 -4.19
CA LEU A 376 -4.50 -8.46 -4.41
C LEU A 376 -3.09 -8.72 -4.99
N GLY A 377 -2.48 -7.67 -5.54
CA GLY A 377 -1.09 -7.69 -5.98
C GLY A 377 -0.11 -7.50 -4.82
N PHE A 378 1.19 -7.55 -5.13
CA PHE A 378 2.25 -7.31 -4.13
C PHE A 378 2.14 -5.91 -3.51
N ARG A 379 2.73 -5.73 -2.33
CA ARG A 379 2.70 -4.41 -1.68
C ARG A 379 3.48 -3.39 -2.49
N VAL A 380 2.93 -2.19 -2.55
CA VAL A 380 3.50 -1.02 -3.22
C VAL A 380 3.50 0.17 -2.26
N PRO A 381 4.44 1.11 -2.38
CA PRO A 381 4.47 2.28 -1.51
C PRO A 381 3.15 3.07 -1.56
N MET A 382 2.71 3.52 -0.39
CA MET A 382 1.65 4.52 -0.28
C MET A 382 1.90 5.43 0.92
N ILE A 383 1.83 6.74 0.69
CA ILE A 383 1.91 7.78 1.72
C ILE A 383 0.72 8.72 1.57
N ALA A 384 -0.02 8.92 2.66
CA ALA A 384 -1.04 9.96 2.71
C ALA A 384 -0.42 11.26 3.23
N ILE A 385 -0.25 12.25 2.37
CA ILE A 385 0.37 13.54 2.70
C ILE A 385 -0.75 14.57 2.96
N SER A 386 -0.88 14.99 4.21
CA SER A 386 -1.95 15.90 4.66
C SER A 386 -1.66 16.42 6.06
N PRO A 387 -2.20 17.59 6.48
CA PRO A 387 -2.13 18.01 7.88
C PRO A 387 -2.65 16.96 8.87
N TRP A 388 -3.67 16.18 8.48
CA TRP A 388 -4.30 15.17 9.33
C TRP A 388 -3.52 13.85 9.42
N SER A 389 -2.48 13.66 8.61
CA SER A 389 -1.64 12.46 8.63
C SER A 389 -0.22 12.72 9.14
N ARG A 390 0.07 13.93 9.63
CA ARG A 390 1.40 14.32 10.14
C ARG A 390 1.82 13.51 11.37
N GLY A 391 3.13 13.30 11.50
CA GLY A 391 3.76 12.67 12.67
C GLY A 391 4.47 11.34 12.39
N GLY A 392 4.68 10.98 11.12
CA GLY A 392 5.45 9.78 10.74
C GLY A 392 4.80 8.47 11.15
N TRP A 393 3.47 8.42 11.07
CA TRP A 393 2.67 7.26 11.47
C TRP A 393 2.82 6.10 10.48
N VAL A 394 2.49 4.88 10.93
CA VAL A 394 2.24 3.73 10.05
C VAL A 394 0.77 3.32 10.13
N ASN A 395 0.20 2.91 9.01
CA ASN A 395 -1.10 2.22 8.96
C ASN A 395 -0.92 0.82 8.33
N SER A 396 -1.31 -0.20 9.09
CA SER A 396 -1.20 -1.61 8.68
C SER A 396 -2.56 -2.24 8.36
N GLN A 397 -3.55 -1.42 7.99
CA GLN A 397 -4.82 -1.91 7.46
C GLN A 397 -4.61 -2.36 6.01
N THR A 398 -5.07 -3.56 5.68
CA THR A 398 -5.06 -4.05 4.30
C THR A 398 -5.81 -3.07 3.41
N ALA A 399 -5.16 -2.56 2.37
CA ALA A 399 -5.74 -1.64 1.40
C ALA A 399 -5.16 -1.91 0.00
N ASP A 400 -5.85 -1.40 -1.02
CA ASP A 400 -5.45 -1.47 -2.43
C ASP A 400 -5.85 -0.20 -3.20
N HIS A 401 -5.71 -0.17 -4.53
CA HIS A 401 -6.11 1.01 -5.32
C HIS A 401 -7.60 1.34 -5.23
N THR A 402 -8.46 0.33 -5.06
CA THR A 402 -9.90 0.57 -4.84
C THR A 402 -10.18 1.27 -3.51
N SER A 403 -9.25 1.21 -2.56
CA SER A 403 -9.36 1.89 -1.26
C SER A 403 -9.30 3.43 -1.41
N VAL A 404 -8.62 3.95 -2.44
CA VAL A 404 -8.64 5.39 -2.78
C VAL A 404 -10.04 5.81 -3.24
N LEU A 405 -10.69 4.98 -4.07
CA LEU A 405 -12.06 5.24 -4.48
C LEU A 405 -13.02 5.20 -3.29
N ARG A 406 -12.86 4.22 -2.39
CA ARG A 406 -13.68 4.13 -1.17
C ARG A 406 -13.48 5.32 -0.24
N PHE A 407 -12.27 5.85 -0.14
CA PHE A 407 -12.03 7.11 0.57
C PHE A 407 -12.85 8.24 -0.05
N LEU A 408 -12.82 8.38 -1.38
CA LEU A 408 -13.62 9.38 -2.09
C LEU A 408 -15.13 9.16 -1.87
N GLU A 409 -15.63 7.92 -1.83
CA GLU A 409 -17.04 7.66 -1.50
C GLU A 409 -17.41 8.20 -0.11
N LYS A 410 -16.55 7.98 0.89
CA LYS A 410 -16.74 8.51 2.26
C LYS A 410 -16.69 10.04 2.28
N TRP A 411 -15.70 10.61 1.61
CA TRP A 411 -15.49 12.05 1.59
C TRP A 411 -16.62 12.78 0.83
N THR A 412 -16.98 12.29 -0.35
CA THR A 412 -18.08 12.86 -1.15
C THR A 412 -19.42 12.79 -0.42
N ALA A 413 -19.68 11.71 0.33
CA ALA A 413 -20.83 11.64 1.23
C ALA A 413 -20.75 12.68 2.38
N ALA A 414 -19.58 12.85 2.99
CA ALA A 414 -19.37 13.82 4.08
C ALA A 414 -19.60 15.28 3.65
N ILE A 415 -19.29 15.63 2.39
CA ILE A 415 -19.55 16.95 1.82
C ILE A 415 -20.94 17.08 1.17
N GLY A 416 -21.84 16.10 1.36
CA GLY A 416 -23.22 16.13 0.87
C GLY A 416 -23.39 15.88 -0.64
N LYS A 417 -22.38 15.33 -1.31
CA LYS A 417 -22.39 15.01 -2.76
C LYS A 417 -22.02 13.55 -3.02
N PRO A 418 -22.73 12.57 -2.44
CA PRO A 418 -22.30 11.17 -2.46
C PRO A 418 -22.06 10.65 -3.89
N ALA A 419 -20.85 10.16 -4.15
CA ALA A 419 -20.45 9.53 -5.41
C ALA A 419 -19.91 8.12 -5.14
N ALA A 420 -20.68 7.09 -5.49
CA ALA A 420 -20.31 5.69 -5.30
C ALA A 420 -19.68 5.09 -6.56
N CYS A 421 -18.62 4.29 -6.40
CA CYS A 421 -18.04 3.48 -7.45
C CYS A 421 -18.86 2.17 -7.62
N PRO A 422 -19.50 1.92 -8.77
CA PRO A 422 -20.37 0.77 -8.92
C PRO A 422 -19.62 -0.56 -9.08
N ASN A 423 -18.31 -0.53 -9.37
CA ASN A 423 -17.60 -1.71 -9.88
C ASN A 423 -16.73 -2.43 -8.85
N ILE A 424 -16.50 -1.85 -7.67
CA ILE A 424 -15.68 -2.50 -6.63
C ILE A 424 -16.42 -3.75 -6.16
N SER A 425 -15.76 -4.91 -6.25
CA SER A 425 -16.34 -6.19 -5.86
C SER A 425 -16.80 -6.20 -4.40
N ALA A 426 -17.75 -7.09 -4.09
CA ALA A 426 -18.22 -7.28 -2.72
C ALA A 426 -17.08 -7.73 -1.79
N TRP A 427 -16.14 -8.54 -2.28
CA TRP A 427 -15.02 -9.03 -1.49
C TRP A 427 -14.01 -7.91 -1.18
N ARG A 428 -13.60 -7.10 -2.16
CA ARG A 428 -12.71 -5.95 -1.93
C ARG A 428 -13.33 -4.93 -0.98
N ARG A 429 -14.65 -4.69 -1.07
CA ARG A 429 -15.38 -3.83 -0.10
C ARG A 429 -15.34 -4.36 1.34
N LYS A 430 -15.24 -5.67 1.52
CA LYS A 430 -15.13 -6.30 2.84
C LYS A 430 -13.70 -6.24 3.39
N VAL A 431 -12.72 -6.64 2.58
CA VAL A 431 -11.34 -6.92 3.06
C VAL A 431 -10.44 -5.68 3.03
N CYS A 432 -10.56 -4.83 2.01
CA CYS A 432 -9.72 -3.63 1.93
C CYS A 432 -10.28 -2.52 2.86
N GLY A 433 -9.43 -1.65 3.37
CA GLY A 433 -9.81 -0.44 4.10
C GLY A 433 -10.40 0.63 3.18
N ASP A 434 -10.95 1.70 3.76
CA ASP A 434 -11.38 2.89 3.03
C ASP A 434 -10.45 4.09 3.22
N LEU A 435 -9.27 3.85 3.79
CA LEU A 435 -8.20 4.83 4.10
C LEU A 435 -8.59 5.94 5.09
N THR A 436 -9.81 5.98 5.62
CA THR A 436 -10.19 7.03 6.59
C THR A 436 -9.39 6.92 7.90
N GLY A 437 -9.04 5.70 8.31
CA GLY A 437 -8.20 5.43 9.49
C GLY A 437 -6.73 5.84 9.37
N VAL A 438 -6.32 6.39 8.21
CA VAL A 438 -4.95 6.91 7.99
C VAL A 438 -4.77 8.30 8.61
N PHE A 439 -5.88 8.99 8.91
CA PHE A 439 -5.93 10.40 9.32
C PHE A 439 -6.46 10.57 10.75
N ASP A 440 -5.99 11.63 11.42
CA ASP A 440 -6.60 12.20 12.61
C ASP A 440 -7.14 13.59 12.26
N PHE A 441 -8.44 13.65 11.95
CA PHE A 441 -9.09 14.91 11.57
C PHE A 441 -9.22 15.90 12.74
N ALA A 442 -9.15 15.42 13.99
CA ALA A 442 -9.31 16.25 15.18
C ALA A 442 -8.03 17.00 15.56
N HIS A 443 -6.85 16.52 15.15
CA HIS A 443 -5.55 17.10 15.51
C HIS A 443 -4.65 17.34 14.29
N PRO A 444 -5.02 18.24 13.36
CA PRO A 444 -4.17 18.58 12.23
C PRO A 444 -2.86 19.25 12.66
N VAL A 445 -1.78 18.96 11.93
CA VAL A 445 -0.52 19.72 12.00
C VAL A 445 -0.31 20.41 10.65
N PHE A 446 -0.46 21.73 10.63
CA PHE A 446 -0.43 22.54 9.42
C PHE A 446 0.99 22.84 8.93
N GLY A 447 1.07 23.23 7.66
CA GLY A 447 2.28 23.65 6.96
C GLY A 447 3.04 22.51 6.29
N LEU A 448 3.61 22.82 5.12
CA LEU A 448 4.55 21.94 4.44
C LEU A 448 5.88 21.92 5.22
N PRO A 449 6.34 20.78 5.75
CA PRO A 449 7.63 20.68 6.42
C PRO A 449 8.79 20.89 5.43
N ALA A 450 9.96 21.22 5.97
CA ALA A 450 11.19 21.16 5.19
C ALA A 450 11.44 19.70 4.75
N LEU A 451 11.62 19.51 3.45
CA LEU A 451 11.96 18.23 2.84
C LEU A 451 13.38 18.29 2.27
N PRO A 452 14.06 17.14 2.12
CA PRO A 452 15.37 17.09 1.45
C PRO A 452 15.32 17.77 0.08
N ASP A 453 16.43 18.42 -0.27
CA ASP A 453 16.57 19.02 -1.59
C ASP A 453 16.57 17.92 -2.67
N THR A 454 15.81 18.15 -3.74
CA THR A 454 15.71 17.26 -4.90
C THR A 454 16.47 17.81 -6.11
N SER A 455 17.01 19.04 -6.02
CA SER A 455 17.67 19.72 -7.13
C SER A 455 19.00 19.08 -7.53
N THR A 456 19.69 18.41 -6.60
CA THR A 456 20.96 17.72 -6.83
C THR A 456 20.80 16.38 -7.54
N GLY A 457 19.60 15.80 -7.57
CA GLY A 457 19.28 14.54 -8.26
C GLY A 457 19.05 14.68 -9.77
N ILE A 458 18.91 15.91 -10.28
CA ILE A 458 18.50 16.22 -11.68
C ILE A 458 19.73 16.29 -12.63
N ALA A 459 20.76 15.48 -12.39
CA ALA A 459 21.86 15.29 -13.33
C ALA A 459 21.79 13.94 -14.07
N LEU A 460 20.84 13.07 -13.72
CA LEU A 460 20.70 11.73 -14.30
C LEU A 460 19.75 11.74 -15.51
N VAL A 461 20.19 12.40 -16.59
CA VAL A 461 19.34 12.56 -17.78
C VAL A 461 19.27 11.28 -18.64
N THR A 462 20.06 10.24 -18.35
CA THR A 462 19.85 8.90 -18.93
C THR A 462 20.46 7.80 -18.06
N CYS A 463 19.65 6.79 -17.73
CA CYS A 463 20.12 5.48 -17.27
C CYS A 463 20.51 4.54 -18.43
N ALA A 464 20.18 4.96 -19.67
CA ALA A 464 20.47 4.20 -20.87
C ALA A 464 21.98 3.90 -21.01
N GLY A 465 22.30 2.61 -21.18
CA GLY A 465 23.68 2.13 -21.37
C GLY A 465 24.47 1.88 -20.08
N LEU A 466 23.91 2.20 -18.90
CA LEU A 466 24.52 1.83 -17.63
C LEU A 466 24.22 0.35 -17.31
N PRO A 467 25.18 -0.37 -16.71
CA PRO A 467 24.93 -1.70 -16.19
C PRO A 467 23.96 -1.62 -15.01
N ASN A 468 23.22 -2.69 -14.77
CA ASN A 468 22.38 -2.77 -13.58
C ASN A 468 23.22 -3.12 -12.34
N PRO A 469 22.79 -2.71 -11.13
CA PRO A 469 23.41 -3.15 -9.88
C PRO A 469 23.49 -4.68 -9.77
N ALA A 470 24.47 -5.18 -9.03
CA ALA A 470 24.63 -6.59 -8.69
C ALA A 470 24.96 -6.81 -7.19
N PRO A 471 24.52 -7.93 -6.59
CA PRO A 471 24.78 -8.18 -5.17
C PRO A 471 26.27 -8.45 -4.91
N VAL A 472 26.82 -7.80 -3.89
CA VAL A 472 28.18 -8.06 -3.39
C VAL A 472 28.21 -8.97 -2.16
N ALA A 473 27.10 -9.06 -1.43
CA ALA A 473 26.94 -9.87 -0.23
C ALA A 473 25.60 -10.62 -0.25
N ASN A 474 25.52 -11.68 0.55
CA ASN A 474 24.32 -12.50 0.66
C ASN A 474 23.96 -12.73 2.14
N ALA A 475 23.39 -11.71 2.74
CA ALA A 475 22.90 -11.70 4.11
C ALA A 475 21.58 -10.93 4.17
N LEU A 476 20.73 -11.28 5.15
CA LEU A 476 19.48 -10.54 5.36
C LEU A 476 19.80 -9.06 5.69
N PRO A 477 19.21 -8.08 4.98
CA PRO A 477 19.43 -6.68 5.30
C PRO A 477 18.93 -6.32 6.69
N ALA A 478 19.62 -5.39 7.33
CA ALA A 478 19.15 -4.79 8.57
C ALA A 478 18.04 -3.77 8.28
N GLN A 479 16.97 -3.81 9.07
CA GLN A 479 16.00 -2.71 9.15
C GLN A 479 16.47 -1.70 10.20
N GLU A 480 16.21 -0.40 9.97
CA GLU A 480 16.45 0.65 10.95
C GLU A 480 15.79 0.29 12.29
N SER A 481 16.52 0.49 13.39
CA SER A 481 16.01 0.17 14.73
C SER A 481 14.91 1.13 15.18
N GLY A 482 13.94 0.62 15.94
CA GLY A 482 12.93 1.41 16.63
C GLY A 482 11.52 1.20 16.09
N THR A 483 10.57 1.89 16.71
CA THR A 483 9.14 1.82 16.38
C THR A 483 8.64 3.13 15.78
N ARG A 484 7.42 3.10 15.25
CA ARG A 484 6.64 4.25 14.82
C ARG A 484 5.33 4.31 15.57
N HIS A 485 4.72 5.48 15.62
CA HIS A 485 3.31 5.58 15.98
C HIS A 485 2.46 4.82 14.95
N ALA A 486 1.50 4.03 15.41
CA ALA A 486 0.66 3.19 14.56
C ALA A 486 -0.81 3.61 14.67
N ARG A 487 -1.48 3.72 13.51
CA ARG A 487 -2.92 4.01 13.45
C ARG A 487 -3.72 2.83 14.00
N ALA A 488 -4.86 3.14 14.63
CA ALA A 488 -5.76 2.12 15.13
C ALA A 488 -6.28 1.23 13.99
N LEU A 489 -6.35 -0.08 14.22
CA LEU A 489 -6.85 -1.03 13.24
C LEU A 489 -8.16 -1.69 13.71
N PRO A 490 -9.02 -2.12 12.77
CA PRO A 490 -10.31 -2.73 13.10
C PRO A 490 -10.25 -4.25 13.33
N TYR A 491 -9.05 -4.81 13.48
CA TYR A 491 -8.83 -6.25 13.45
C TYR A 491 -8.81 -6.87 14.84
N GLN A 492 -9.37 -8.06 15.00
CA GLN A 492 -9.14 -8.84 16.22
C GLN A 492 -9.21 -10.35 15.92
N PRO A 493 -8.36 -10.87 15.01
CA PRO A 493 -8.38 -12.28 14.62
C PRO A 493 -7.87 -13.21 15.71
N VAL A 494 -8.36 -14.44 15.67
CA VAL A 494 -7.90 -15.59 16.44
C VAL A 494 -7.87 -16.81 15.51
N ALA A 495 -6.88 -17.67 15.70
CA ALA A 495 -6.86 -19.02 15.13
C ALA A 495 -6.25 -19.98 16.16
N ASP A 496 -6.91 -21.12 16.37
CA ASP A 496 -6.49 -22.14 17.35
C ASP A 496 -6.61 -23.54 16.72
N LEU A 497 -5.68 -24.45 17.04
CA LEU A 497 -5.86 -25.88 16.83
C LEU A 497 -6.72 -26.43 17.96
N ASN A 498 -7.99 -26.71 17.67
CA ASN A 498 -8.98 -26.99 18.71
C ASN A 498 -9.22 -28.49 18.96
N ARG A 499 -9.00 -29.37 17.98
CA ARG A 499 -9.14 -30.82 18.14
C ARG A 499 -8.37 -31.64 17.11
N ILE A 500 -8.20 -32.92 17.43
CA ILE A 500 -7.70 -33.96 16.53
C ILE A 500 -8.78 -35.03 16.39
N GLU A 501 -9.08 -35.45 15.17
CA GLU A 501 -10.04 -36.52 14.87
C GLU A 501 -9.34 -37.70 14.19
N TYR A 502 -9.67 -38.91 14.63
CA TYR A 502 -9.14 -40.15 14.07
C TYR A 502 -10.24 -40.88 13.30
N GLY A 503 -9.99 -41.18 12.03
CA GLY A 503 -10.89 -41.90 11.15
C GLY A 503 -10.37 -43.30 10.81
N SER A 504 -11.19 -44.07 10.09
CA SER A 504 -10.76 -45.36 9.51
C SER A 504 -9.66 -45.17 8.46
N GLY A 505 -8.93 -46.26 8.15
CA GLY A 505 -7.93 -46.24 7.08
C GLY A 505 -6.69 -45.37 7.35
N GLY A 506 -6.41 -45.04 8.61
CA GLY A 506 -5.25 -44.21 8.98
C GLY A 506 -5.45 -42.70 8.76
N VAL A 507 -6.70 -42.25 8.56
CA VAL A 507 -7.04 -40.83 8.49
C VAL A 507 -6.89 -40.19 9.87
N GLN A 508 -6.18 -39.07 9.93
CA GLN A 508 -5.99 -38.29 11.15
C GLN A 508 -6.12 -36.82 10.78
N LYS A 509 -7.03 -36.08 11.38
CA LYS A 509 -7.33 -34.68 11.02
C LYS A 509 -7.00 -33.77 12.19
N VAL A 510 -6.21 -32.73 11.94
CA VAL A 510 -6.11 -31.58 12.85
C VAL A 510 -7.10 -30.52 12.41
N TRP A 511 -7.87 -29.98 13.35
CA TRP A 511 -8.86 -28.95 13.08
C TRP A 511 -8.38 -27.60 13.58
N LEU A 512 -8.46 -26.60 12.69
CA LEU A 512 -8.25 -25.21 13.03
C LEU A 512 -9.60 -24.51 13.11
N SER A 513 -9.79 -23.77 14.19
CA SER A 513 -10.90 -22.82 14.34
C SER A 513 -10.39 -21.40 14.17
N PHE A 514 -11.20 -20.57 13.54
CA PHE A 514 -10.91 -19.16 13.32
C PHE A 514 -12.06 -18.30 13.84
N ALA A 515 -11.72 -17.13 14.36
CA ALA A 515 -12.70 -16.14 14.78
C ALA A 515 -12.18 -14.72 14.52
N ASN A 516 -13.09 -13.78 14.31
CA ASN A 516 -12.76 -12.36 14.22
C ASN A 516 -13.69 -11.55 15.12
N SER A 517 -13.19 -11.09 16.26
CA SER A 517 -13.95 -10.19 17.16
C SER A 517 -13.76 -8.71 16.81
N GLY A 518 -13.10 -8.40 15.69
CA GLY A 518 -12.89 -7.04 15.20
C GLY A 518 -14.16 -6.45 14.59
N THR A 519 -14.05 -5.21 14.09
CA THR A 519 -15.16 -4.46 13.49
C THR A 519 -15.14 -4.47 11.97
N ALA A 520 -14.07 -4.96 11.34
CA ALA A 520 -13.97 -5.17 9.90
C ALA A 520 -13.67 -6.64 9.58
N ALA A 521 -13.93 -7.04 8.33
CA ALA A 521 -13.53 -8.36 7.88
C ALA A 521 -12.00 -8.50 7.84
N THR A 522 -11.50 -9.71 8.01
CA THR A 522 -10.07 -10.02 7.94
C THR A 522 -9.82 -11.18 6.99
N HIS A 523 -8.72 -11.09 6.25
CA HIS A 523 -8.19 -12.20 5.48
C HIS A 523 -7.20 -13.01 6.33
N LEU A 524 -7.27 -14.33 6.26
CA LEU A 524 -6.29 -15.25 6.85
C LEU A 524 -5.84 -16.26 5.80
N ALA A 525 -4.59 -16.70 5.89
CA ALA A 525 -4.05 -17.75 5.04
C ALA A 525 -3.38 -18.85 5.88
N ALA A 526 -3.75 -20.11 5.65
CA ALA A 526 -3.13 -21.26 6.30
C ALA A 526 -2.08 -21.90 5.39
N TYR A 527 -0.89 -22.16 5.91
CA TYR A 527 0.26 -22.74 5.22
C TYR A 527 0.62 -24.09 5.84
N ALA A 528 1.01 -25.04 5.00
CA ALA A 528 1.73 -26.23 5.43
C ALA A 528 3.23 -25.97 5.33
N ASN A 529 3.91 -25.86 6.47
CA ASN A 529 5.36 -25.64 6.50
C ASN A 529 6.12 -26.94 6.23
N ALA A 530 5.58 -28.08 6.69
CA ALA A 530 6.16 -29.40 6.52
C ALA A 530 5.09 -30.51 6.56
N HIS A 531 5.52 -31.75 6.29
CA HIS A 531 4.77 -33.01 6.42
C HIS A 531 3.57 -33.20 5.46
N ARG A 532 3.15 -32.17 4.73
CA ARG A 532 2.16 -32.28 3.66
C ARG A 532 2.32 -31.19 2.61
N GLY A 533 1.83 -31.48 1.41
CA GLY A 533 1.64 -30.47 0.37
C GLY A 533 0.26 -29.82 0.41
N GLY A 534 0.04 -28.91 -0.55
CA GLY A 534 -1.17 -28.10 -0.69
C GLY A 534 -1.03 -26.71 -0.07
N GLY A 535 -2.12 -25.94 -0.15
CA GLY A 535 -2.17 -24.56 0.35
C GLY A 535 -1.28 -23.57 -0.43
N PRO A 536 -1.18 -22.32 0.06
CA PRO A 536 -1.95 -21.81 1.19
C PRO A 536 -3.46 -21.80 0.95
N TRP A 537 -4.23 -22.05 2.01
CA TRP A 537 -5.69 -21.99 1.99
C TRP A 537 -6.13 -20.60 2.44
N GLN A 538 -7.04 -19.98 1.67
CA GLN A 538 -7.46 -18.59 1.87
C GLN A 538 -8.81 -18.53 2.58
N TYR A 539 -8.91 -17.68 3.59
CA TYR A 539 -10.12 -17.48 4.40
C TYR A 539 -10.46 -15.99 4.49
N THR A 540 -11.74 -15.67 4.42
CA THR A 540 -12.26 -14.33 4.71
C THR A 540 -13.26 -14.44 5.84
N LEU A 541 -12.99 -13.74 6.94
CA LEU A 541 -13.83 -13.75 8.13
C LEU A 541 -14.46 -12.37 8.30
N ASP A 542 -15.78 -12.29 8.10
CA ASP A 542 -16.57 -11.12 8.47
C ASP A 542 -16.42 -10.77 9.97
N ALA A 543 -16.70 -9.51 10.33
CA ALA A 543 -16.72 -9.08 11.73
C ALA A 543 -17.71 -9.92 12.56
N GLY A 544 -17.25 -10.42 13.71
CA GLY A 544 -18.04 -11.27 14.61
C GLY A 544 -18.24 -12.72 14.13
N SER A 545 -17.66 -13.11 12.99
CA SER A 545 -17.85 -14.45 12.45
C SER A 545 -16.79 -15.46 12.91
N THR A 546 -17.08 -16.73 12.68
CA THR A 546 -16.20 -17.87 12.95
C THR A 546 -16.16 -18.80 11.75
N ALA A 547 -15.06 -19.53 11.58
CA ALA A 547 -14.96 -20.63 10.62
C ALA A 547 -14.16 -21.79 11.23
N GLU A 548 -14.27 -22.97 10.64
CA GLU A 548 -13.39 -24.10 10.92
C GLU A 548 -12.93 -24.74 9.61
N ASP A 549 -11.74 -25.33 9.65
CA ASP A 549 -11.24 -26.18 8.57
C ASP A 549 -10.38 -27.30 9.15
N PHE A 550 -10.19 -28.37 8.37
CA PHE A 550 -9.41 -29.52 8.79
C PHE A 550 -8.29 -29.86 7.81
N PHE A 551 -7.23 -30.40 8.38
CA PHE A 551 -6.03 -30.78 7.65
C PHE A 551 -5.77 -32.25 7.93
N ASN A 552 -5.88 -33.11 6.90
CA ASN A 552 -5.50 -34.51 7.03
C ASN A 552 -3.97 -34.60 7.15
N VAL A 553 -3.51 -35.21 8.23
CA VAL A 553 -2.11 -35.39 8.60
C VAL A 553 -1.78 -36.88 8.77
N GLY A 554 -2.74 -37.77 8.53
CA GLY A 554 -2.59 -39.22 8.66
C GLY A 554 -1.78 -39.88 7.54
N THR A 555 -2.06 -41.16 7.28
CA THR A 555 -1.38 -41.94 6.23
C THR A 555 -1.52 -41.27 4.86
N GLY A 556 -0.42 -41.16 4.12
CA GLY A 556 -0.35 -40.42 2.84
C GLY A 556 0.01 -38.94 2.98
N TYR A 557 0.09 -38.44 4.21
CA TYR A 557 0.60 -37.11 4.56
C TYR A 557 1.76 -37.26 5.55
N GLY A 558 1.67 -36.64 6.73
CA GLY A 558 2.70 -36.68 7.77
C GLY A 558 2.72 -37.94 8.62
N ALA A 559 1.83 -38.91 8.39
CA ALA A 559 1.64 -40.10 9.23
C ALA A 559 1.44 -39.78 10.72
N GLY A 560 0.84 -38.63 10.99
CA GLY A 560 0.56 -38.06 12.31
C GLY A 560 1.28 -36.74 12.58
N ALA A 561 2.45 -36.52 11.98
CA ALA A 561 3.21 -35.28 12.13
C ALA A 561 2.58 -34.11 11.35
N TYR A 562 2.61 -32.92 11.94
CA TYR A 562 2.10 -31.68 11.34
C TYR A 562 2.91 -30.45 11.71
N ASP A 563 2.97 -29.50 10.78
CA ASP A 563 3.51 -28.16 10.97
C ASP A 563 2.73 -27.18 10.09
N LEU A 564 1.80 -26.45 10.72
CA LEU A 564 0.90 -25.53 10.06
C LEU A 564 1.12 -24.12 10.58
N SER A 565 0.98 -23.12 9.72
CA SER A 565 0.94 -21.71 10.13
C SER A 565 -0.29 -21.00 9.59
N VAL A 566 -0.84 -20.08 10.37
CA VAL A 566 -1.91 -19.18 9.94
C VAL A 566 -1.37 -17.76 10.02
N VAL A 567 -1.40 -17.02 8.92
CA VAL A 567 -1.01 -15.61 8.88
C VAL A 567 -2.19 -14.71 8.55
N GLY A 568 -2.11 -13.45 8.98
CA GLY A 568 -3.14 -12.44 8.79
C GLY A 568 -2.58 -11.02 8.76
N PRO A 569 -3.46 -10.00 8.81
CA PRO A 569 -3.05 -8.61 8.85
C PRO A 569 -2.29 -8.27 10.15
N ASN A 570 -1.61 -7.12 10.13
CA ASN A 570 -0.87 -6.57 11.27
C ASN A 570 0.03 -7.59 12.02
N ARG A 571 0.82 -8.37 11.26
CA ARG A 571 1.76 -9.39 11.77
C ARG A 571 1.09 -10.48 12.62
N PHE A 572 -0.20 -10.76 12.40
CA PHE A 572 -0.85 -11.92 12.99
C PHE A 572 -0.22 -13.22 12.48
N LEU A 573 0.30 -14.04 13.39
CA LEU A 573 0.84 -15.37 13.11
C LEU A 573 0.40 -16.36 14.20
N ARG A 574 0.00 -17.55 13.77
CA ARG A 574 -0.11 -18.76 14.59
C ARG A 574 0.71 -19.86 13.95
N ARG A 575 1.44 -20.63 14.74
CA ARG A 575 2.10 -21.86 14.26
C ARG A 575 1.76 -23.01 15.17
N PHE A 576 1.42 -24.15 14.59
CA PHE A 576 1.06 -25.38 15.28
C PHE A 576 1.97 -26.51 14.80
N GLN A 577 2.80 -27.03 15.69
CA GLN A 577 3.69 -28.16 15.45
C GLN A 577 3.35 -29.30 16.41
N GLY A 578 3.36 -30.52 15.91
CA GLY A 578 3.16 -31.70 16.75
C GLY A 578 3.00 -33.00 15.97
N ASP A 579 2.64 -34.04 16.70
CA ASP A 579 2.38 -35.37 16.17
C ASP A 579 1.15 -35.95 16.88
N THR A 580 0.14 -36.38 16.12
CA THR A 580 -1.12 -36.92 16.64
C THR A 580 -0.94 -38.26 17.36
N GLY A 581 0.23 -38.90 17.29
CA GLY A 581 0.58 -40.11 18.03
C GLY A 581 1.33 -39.87 19.35
N LYS A 582 1.71 -38.63 19.66
CA LYS A 582 2.57 -38.30 20.82
C LYS A 582 1.82 -37.56 21.93
N PRO A 583 2.37 -37.46 23.16
CA PRO A 583 1.67 -36.89 24.31
C PRO A 583 1.12 -35.47 24.11
N GLY A 584 1.74 -34.64 23.25
CA GLY A 584 1.26 -33.30 22.94
C GLY A 584 -0.14 -33.26 22.31
N LYS A 585 -0.61 -34.37 21.74
CA LYS A 585 -1.97 -34.51 21.17
C LYS A 585 -3.09 -34.23 22.18
N ASP A 586 -2.81 -34.41 23.48
CA ASP A 586 -3.79 -34.24 24.55
C ASP A 586 -3.90 -32.78 25.00
N LEU A 587 -2.99 -31.90 24.56
CA LEU A 587 -3.00 -30.47 24.87
C LEU A 587 -3.76 -29.67 23.81
N THR A 588 -4.64 -28.79 24.27
CA THR A 588 -5.21 -27.72 23.45
C THR A 588 -4.87 -26.37 24.08
N VAL A 589 -4.60 -25.39 23.22
CA VAL A 589 -4.36 -23.99 23.62
C VAL A 589 -5.41 -23.14 22.92
N THR A 590 -6.24 -22.48 23.70
CA THR A 590 -7.24 -21.54 23.18
C THR A 590 -6.83 -20.12 23.57
N VAL A 591 -6.76 -19.22 22.61
CA VAL A 591 -6.43 -17.81 22.86
C VAL A 591 -7.65 -16.92 22.63
N ARG A 592 -7.98 -16.06 23.59
CA ARG A 592 -9.02 -15.03 23.45
C ARG A 592 -8.52 -13.70 23.98
N TYR A 593 -9.08 -12.61 23.48
CA TYR A 593 -8.85 -11.28 24.06
C TYR A 593 -9.92 -11.04 25.12
N ALA A 594 -9.51 -10.85 26.37
CA ALA A 594 -10.43 -10.70 27.50
C ALA A 594 -9.83 -9.76 28.54
N VAL A 595 -10.70 -9.10 29.31
CA VAL A 595 -10.26 -8.26 30.43
C VAL A 595 -9.64 -9.14 31.50
N ASP A 596 -8.39 -8.85 31.85
CA ASP A 596 -7.70 -9.51 32.95
C ASP A 596 -8.35 -9.12 34.29
N PRO A 597 -8.83 -10.08 35.11
CA PRO A 597 -9.46 -9.77 36.39
C PRO A 597 -8.57 -9.03 37.39
N GLY A 598 -7.25 -9.21 37.30
CA GLY A 598 -6.30 -8.57 38.21
C GLY A 598 -6.08 -7.09 37.89
N SER A 599 -5.82 -6.78 36.62
CA SER A 599 -5.51 -5.42 36.15
C SER A 599 -6.71 -4.61 35.63
N GLY A 600 -7.81 -5.28 35.25
CA GLY A 600 -8.97 -4.62 34.65
C GLY A 600 -8.76 -4.16 33.21
N THR A 601 -7.67 -4.53 32.55
CA THR A 601 -7.38 -4.14 31.15
C THR A 601 -7.46 -5.33 30.19
N LEU A 602 -7.65 -5.05 28.90
CA LEU A 602 -7.68 -6.07 27.86
C LEU A 602 -6.33 -6.78 27.76
N ALA A 603 -6.35 -8.12 27.77
CA ALA A 603 -5.18 -8.98 27.76
C ALA A 603 -5.38 -10.17 26.81
N VAL A 604 -4.28 -10.86 26.49
CA VAL A 604 -4.31 -12.13 25.79
C VAL A 604 -4.51 -13.23 26.82
N ARG A 605 -5.72 -13.82 26.83
CA ARG A 605 -6.09 -14.92 27.72
C ARG A 605 -5.74 -16.25 27.07
N PHE A 606 -4.91 -17.03 27.74
CA PHE A 606 -4.59 -18.41 27.36
C PHE A 606 -5.40 -19.37 28.22
N VAL A 607 -6.02 -20.37 27.59
CA VAL A 607 -6.57 -21.55 28.26
C VAL A 607 -5.80 -22.76 27.77
N LEU A 608 -5.05 -23.37 28.69
CA LEU A 608 -4.30 -24.61 28.48
C LEU A 608 -5.17 -25.76 28.99
N ALA A 609 -5.68 -26.62 28.11
CA ALA A 609 -6.48 -27.78 28.52
C ALA A 609 -5.77 -29.08 28.17
N ASN A 610 -5.94 -30.08 29.03
CA ASN A 610 -5.35 -31.40 28.90
C ASN A 610 -6.46 -32.46 28.91
N ALA A 611 -6.73 -33.06 27.77
CA ALA A 611 -7.72 -34.13 27.61
C ALA A 611 -7.19 -35.52 27.97
N GLY A 612 -5.90 -35.63 28.32
CA GLY A 612 -5.23 -36.88 28.67
C GLY A 612 -5.52 -37.36 30.09
N THR A 613 -4.95 -38.52 30.41
CA THR A 613 -5.13 -39.20 31.70
C THR A 613 -4.02 -38.95 32.72
N ALA A 614 -2.97 -38.23 32.32
CA ALA A 614 -1.86 -37.82 33.19
C ALA A 614 -1.69 -36.30 33.13
N ALA A 615 -1.18 -35.71 34.21
CA ALA A 615 -0.85 -34.28 34.22
C ALA A 615 0.32 -33.99 33.24
N LEU A 616 0.26 -32.86 32.55
CA LEU A 616 1.28 -32.46 31.57
C LEU A 616 2.00 -31.19 32.00
N PRO A 617 3.35 -31.17 32.00
CA PRO A 617 4.12 -29.95 32.22
C PRO A 617 4.06 -29.07 30.97
N VAL A 618 3.62 -27.84 31.12
CA VAL A 618 3.53 -26.86 30.01
C VAL A 618 4.37 -25.64 30.35
N THR A 619 5.11 -25.15 29.36
CA THR A 619 5.89 -23.93 29.47
C THR A 619 5.41 -22.92 28.44
N ILE A 620 5.13 -21.70 28.88
CA ILE A 620 4.93 -20.55 27.99
C ILE A 620 6.23 -19.73 28.03
N THR A 621 6.83 -19.50 26.87
CA THR A 621 8.05 -18.71 26.73
C THR A 621 7.74 -17.44 25.96
N ALA A 622 8.22 -16.31 26.47
CA ALA A 622 8.20 -15.06 25.73
C ALA A 622 9.18 -15.13 24.56
N GLY A 623 8.70 -14.80 23.37
CA GLY A 623 9.54 -14.54 22.20
C GLY A 623 10.00 -13.10 22.23
N GLN A 624 9.26 -12.24 21.53
CA GLN A 624 9.51 -10.81 21.45
C GLN A 624 8.60 -10.01 22.40
N TYR A 625 8.95 -8.74 22.59
CA TYR A 625 8.23 -7.75 23.41
C TYR A 625 8.28 -7.98 24.92
N ARG A 626 8.48 -9.22 25.39
CA ARG A 626 8.65 -9.52 26.80
C ARG A 626 9.99 -10.20 27.07
N SER A 627 10.59 -9.87 28.20
CA SER A 627 11.84 -10.49 28.67
C SER A 627 11.65 -11.31 29.96
N ASP A 628 10.43 -11.37 30.48
CA ASP A 628 10.08 -12.18 31.64
C ASP A 628 9.51 -13.55 31.22
N GLY A 629 9.29 -14.42 32.20
CA GLY A 629 9.12 -15.85 31.99
C GLY A 629 10.47 -16.60 31.95
N PRO A 630 10.51 -17.84 31.44
CA PRO A 630 9.35 -18.63 31.02
C PRO A 630 8.40 -18.91 32.20
N TRP A 631 7.11 -19.11 31.89
CA TRP A 631 6.09 -19.48 32.87
C TRP A 631 5.82 -20.98 32.80
N HIS A 632 5.85 -21.65 33.95
CA HIS A 632 5.69 -23.09 34.05
C HIS A 632 4.36 -23.45 34.71
N TYR A 633 3.66 -24.39 34.09
CA TYR A 633 2.35 -24.87 34.55
C TYR A 633 2.36 -26.39 34.59
N THR A 634 1.56 -26.95 35.50
CA THR A 634 1.17 -28.36 35.46
C THR A 634 -0.32 -28.40 35.14
N VAL A 635 -0.68 -28.86 33.93
CA VAL A 635 -2.08 -28.94 33.51
C VAL A 635 -2.63 -30.31 33.93
N PRO A 636 -3.59 -30.39 34.87
CA PRO A 636 -4.11 -31.66 35.38
C PRO A 636 -4.75 -32.52 34.28
N ALA A 637 -4.72 -33.84 34.46
CA ALA A 637 -5.46 -34.76 33.59
C ALA A 637 -6.96 -34.40 33.57
N GLY A 638 -7.56 -34.30 32.37
CA GLY A 638 -8.94 -33.85 32.18
C GLY A 638 -9.23 -32.41 32.64
N GLY A 639 -8.19 -31.63 32.96
CA GLY A 639 -8.30 -30.30 33.55
C GLY A 639 -7.80 -29.19 32.62
N SER A 640 -7.86 -27.95 33.13
CA SER A 640 -7.30 -26.79 32.43
C SER A 640 -6.68 -25.80 33.40
N VAL A 641 -5.79 -24.97 32.86
CA VAL A 641 -5.19 -23.81 33.53
C VAL A 641 -5.44 -22.59 32.65
N THR A 642 -5.81 -21.46 33.26
CA THR A 642 -5.98 -20.18 32.56
C THR A 642 -4.94 -19.20 33.05
N ASP A 643 -4.36 -18.42 32.14
CA ASP A 643 -3.51 -17.28 32.48
C ASP A 643 -3.75 -16.10 31.53
N TYR A 644 -3.37 -14.89 31.94
CA TYR A 644 -3.57 -13.64 31.22
C TYR A 644 -2.22 -12.95 30.98
N PHE A 645 -1.95 -12.62 29.71
CA PHE A 645 -0.78 -11.87 29.29
C PHE A 645 -1.19 -10.48 28.83
N ASN A 646 -0.93 -9.48 29.67
CA ASN A 646 -1.38 -8.12 29.46
C ASN A 646 -0.50 -7.35 28.45
N ALA A 647 -0.65 -7.69 27.16
CA ALA A 647 0.13 -7.09 26.08
C ALA A 647 -0.06 -5.57 25.97
N VAL A 648 -1.26 -5.06 26.29
CA VAL A 648 -1.58 -3.63 26.26
C VAL A 648 -0.76 -2.87 27.29
N LEU A 649 -0.73 -3.36 28.54
CA LEU A 649 0.01 -2.71 29.63
C LEU A 649 1.52 -2.70 29.41
N TYR A 650 2.08 -3.82 28.92
CA TYR A 650 3.53 -3.98 28.85
C TYR A 650 4.14 -3.50 27.52
N ASN A 651 3.43 -3.65 26.39
CA ASN A 651 4.03 -3.55 25.05
C ASN A 651 3.12 -2.90 24.01
N GLY A 652 2.23 -2.00 24.44
CA GLY A 652 1.33 -1.29 23.53
C GLY A 652 0.37 -2.21 22.75
N GLY A 653 0.16 -3.45 23.22
CA GLY A 653 -0.70 -4.45 22.59
C GLY A 653 0.04 -5.60 21.91
N TRP A 654 1.36 -5.50 21.70
CA TRP A 654 2.14 -6.55 21.04
C TRP A 654 2.44 -7.75 21.93
N TYR A 655 2.31 -8.96 21.37
CA TYR A 655 2.68 -10.21 22.02
C TYR A 655 3.33 -11.18 21.04
N ASP A 656 4.24 -12.00 21.57
CA ASP A 656 4.82 -13.16 20.89
C ASP A 656 5.15 -14.22 21.95
N LEU A 657 4.34 -15.27 22.00
CA LEU A 657 4.37 -16.29 23.06
C LEU A 657 4.40 -17.67 22.42
N THR A 658 5.28 -18.54 22.92
CA THR A 658 5.36 -19.94 22.48
C THR A 658 5.01 -20.87 23.63
N VAL A 659 4.04 -21.75 23.40
CA VAL A 659 3.64 -22.81 24.33
C VAL A 659 4.33 -24.11 23.92
N SER A 660 4.96 -24.80 24.86
CA SER A 660 5.62 -26.09 24.66
C SER A 660 5.43 -27.02 25.86
N THR A 661 5.74 -28.31 25.70
CA THR A 661 5.71 -29.29 26.79
C THR A 661 6.97 -30.15 26.78
N THR A 662 7.53 -30.46 27.95
CA THR A 662 8.66 -31.39 28.05
C THR A 662 8.23 -32.86 27.90
N ALA A 663 6.93 -33.14 27.93
CA ALA A 663 6.38 -34.48 27.67
C ALA A 663 6.42 -34.85 26.16
N ASP A 664 6.56 -33.87 25.28
CA ASP A 664 6.65 -34.04 23.83
C ASP A 664 7.47 -32.90 23.22
N THR A 665 8.75 -33.16 22.96
CA THR A 665 9.69 -32.17 22.40
C THR A 665 9.40 -31.79 20.95
N THR A 666 8.45 -32.47 20.30
CA THR A 666 8.03 -32.15 18.93
C THR A 666 6.76 -31.30 18.87
N TRP A 667 6.11 -31.06 20.02
CA TRP A 667 4.91 -30.24 20.11
C TRP A 667 5.25 -28.80 20.52
N SER A 668 4.76 -27.84 19.73
CA SER A 668 4.79 -26.42 20.10
C SER A 668 3.68 -25.64 19.42
N GLN A 669 3.23 -24.55 20.06
CA GLN A 669 2.30 -23.61 19.47
C GLN A 669 2.77 -22.16 19.70
N ARG A 670 3.01 -21.40 18.63
CA ARG A 670 3.44 -19.99 18.68
C ARG A 670 2.29 -19.05 18.35
N PHE A 671 2.16 -17.98 19.13
CA PHE A 671 1.12 -16.97 19.04
C PHE A 671 1.76 -15.57 18.97
N THR A 672 1.70 -14.93 17.81
CA THR A 672 2.20 -13.57 17.59
C THR A 672 1.08 -12.67 17.08
N GLY A 673 1.02 -11.43 17.54
CA GLY A 673 0.09 -10.44 17.03
C GLY A 673 -0.01 -9.20 17.91
N HIS A 674 -1.09 -8.45 17.69
CA HIS A 674 -1.40 -7.23 18.43
C HIS A 674 -2.83 -7.29 18.99
N VAL A 675 -3.02 -6.73 20.18
CA VAL A 675 -4.33 -6.53 20.79
C VAL A 675 -4.84 -5.14 20.39
N GLU A 676 -5.75 -5.08 19.42
CA GLU A 676 -6.35 -3.82 19.01
C GLU A 676 -7.32 -3.31 20.09
N THR A 677 -7.21 -2.02 20.42
CA THR A 677 -8.05 -1.36 21.44
C THR A 677 -8.99 -0.31 20.85
N GLY A 678 -8.92 -0.09 19.53
CA GLY A 678 -9.56 1.03 18.85
C GLY A 678 -8.82 2.36 19.02
N ALA A 679 -7.74 2.42 19.80
CA ALA A 679 -6.89 3.59 19.96
C ALA A 679 -5.59 3.45 19.12
N PRO A 680 -4.97 4.57 18.72
CA PRO A 680 -3.64 4.55 18.14
C PRO A 680 -2.61 3.91 19.09
N SER A 681 -1.59 3.28 18.54
CA SER A 681 -0.57 2.52 19.27
C SER A 681 0.84 2.79 18.72
N VAL A 682 1.75 1.82 18.84
CA VAL A 682 3.09 1.78 18.27
C VAL A 682 3.24 0.54 17.38
N SER A 683 4.10 0.62 16.36
CA SER A 683 4.46 -0.53 15.54
C SER A 683 5.26 -1.56 16.35
N GLY A 684 5.17 -2.83 15.95
CA GLY A 684 5.91 -3.94 16.57
C GLY A 684 7.25 -4.24 15.94
#